data_AF-A0A7Y5SH14-F1
#
_entry.id   AF-A0A7Y5SH14-F1
#
_cell.length_a   1.000
_cell.length_b   1.000
_cell.length_c   1.000
_cell.angle_alpha   90.00
_cell.angle_beta   90.00
_cell.angle_gamma   90.00
#
_symmetry.space_group_name_H-M   'P 1'
#
loop_
_entity.id
_entity.type
_entity.pdbx_description
1 polymer ?
#
loop_
_entity_poly.entity_id
_entity_poly.type
_entity_poly.pdbx_seq_one_letter_code
_entity_poly.pdbx_strand_id
1 'polypeptide(L)'
;MLRHLGMGLRSLACVWLLGSGGCSSDQAAVTEPDSPQALETGPADSASSQSLDELALALWQRDIDQYLQHTQDPQTLRLQAEEFLRNVQFGMLPHPRGPGDAKTAQIGKELFQQGCRDPLLKTYYGKAVCSARDCYEAAPALTEALNTWKPSGYPGEFRRLGVFTLFSEMKASSRGSDWGRLRNEAASLAAIRVADATISPEMRRVLLYELMPLAGTGCGGNWEDAAAVHEACSKQPSADPWIVHMLAGRAYVARAWHHRGGDWARNVTPEGWRLFGEYLEKAAGEFTEALKLHPECPEAATWMIVVAAAGESGQTPQAWFDKAVAGEIDYIPAYDNLRWALRPRWGGSHDALYRFGCRCADTRRYDTMVPFVLLQAINDIDEELAYNCEVWRREGVYARVKEMLDAMASDPSRTDGGIRPGRSSVMSVHVAMAERAGQYDEARRLLDELGDRFDREIFDLWCGHPQYLLAGIYAFTGKGSQAITKAWQTLNEAPKPCSDSVLRQIQSLFQNALAADDNEWSKEYCRVWVAELDGRLGFAAGKPWERKFDPKLLCWWMTDGTWSRESEDSAIGHSHRATGRVRIRPAFVPMFPLEVEFGVEAIHPPKYPLTLGLFIPQGARAGVGDTPYHQFFVRTSDNQAGIEIDGDSKTVPCDLKPVNRIRVQLAEGRAVLFVNDQLCLERSEKGFRPQPVFDFGCMESLYRYMRIRVSNVRFRKWEPPP
;
A
#
# COMPACT_ATOMS: atom_id res chain seq x y z
N MET A 1 -12.24 -3.64 4.88
CA MET A 1 -11.42 -4.87 4.92
C MET A 1 -10.42 -4.99 3.76
N LEU A 2 -10.80 -4.98 2.46
CA LEU A 2 -9.83 -5.04 1.34
C LEU A 2 -8.88 -3.83 1.23
N ARG A 3 -9.30 -2.63 1.65
CA ARG A 3 -8.39 -1.46 1.84
C ARG A 3 -7.41 -1.66 3.00
N HIS A 4 -7.79 -2.40 4.04
CA HIS A 4 -6.90 -2.78 5.15
C HIS A 4 -6.08 -4.04 4.86
N LEU A 5 -6.50 -4.91 3.96
CA LEU A 5 -5.69 -5.97 3.35
C LEU A 5 -4.71 -5.38 2.33
N GLY A 6 -5.08 -4.31 1.63
CA GLY A 6 -4.19 -3.49 0.81
C GLY A 6 -3.19 -2.68 1.65
N MET A 7 -3.58 -2.25 2.86
CA MET A 7 -2.64 -1.75 3.87
C MET A 7 -1.88 -2.88 4.56
N GLY A 8 -2.42 -4.08 4.77
CA GLY A 8 -1.72 -5.25 5.32
C GLY A 8 -0.63 -5.75 4.37
N LEU A 9 -0.96 -5.79 3.07
CA LEU A 9 -0.05 -6.06 1.96
C LEU A 9 1.02 -4.98 1.77
N ARG A 10 0.88 -3.77 2.35
CA ARG A 10 1.81 -2.64 2.10
C ARG A 10 2.49 -2.06 3.34
N SER A 11 1.90 -2.17 4.52
CA SER A 11 2.49 -1.82 5.82
C SER A 11 3.51 -2.87 6.26
N LEU A 12 3.40 -4.11 5.77
CA LEU A 12 4.47 -5.12 5.86
C LEU A 12 5.49 -5.01 4.71
N ALA A 13 5.06 -4.62 3.51
CA ALA A 13 5.96 -4.52 2.35
C ALA A 13 6.89 -3.29 2.34
N CYS A 14 6.56 -2.21 3.06
CA CYS A 14 7.40 -1.00 3.07
C CYS A 14 8.68 -1.10 3.94
N VAL A 15 8.97 -2.22 4.63
CA VAL A 15 10.16 -2.27 5.50
C VAL A 15 10.99 -3.56 5.43
N TRP A 16 10.67 -4.52 4.55
CA TRP A 16 11.37 -5.83 4.55
C TRP A 16 11.88 -6.29 3.18
N LEU A 17 12.48 -5.37 2.42
CA LEU A 17 12.98 -5.63 1.08
C LEU A 17 14.50 -5.89 1.04
N LEU A 18 14.79 -7.19 0.89
CA LEU A 18 15.79 -7.83 0.01
C LEU A 18 16.94 -8.58 0.73
N GLY A 19 17.10 -9.86 0.38
CA GLY A 19 18.00 -10.83 1.00
C GLY A 19 18.22 -12.10 0.15
N SER A 20 19.29 -12.20 -0.64
CA SER A 20 19.76 -13.42 -1.29
C SER A 20 21.28 -13.45 -1.29
N GLY A 21 21.87 -14.51 -0.76
CA GLY A 21 23.27 -14.89 -0.98
C GLY A 21 24.07 -15.13 0.29
N GLY A 22 24.30 -16.41 0.57
CA GLY A 22 25.47 -16.91 1.32
C GLY A 22 25.19 -17.45 2.72
N CYS A 23 24.63 -18.66 2.82
CA CYS A 23 24.93 -19.53 3.96
C CYS A 23 25.99 -20.54 3.51
N SER A 24 27.09 -20.56 4.25
CA SER A 24 28.13 -21.58 4.17
C SER A 24 27.53 -22.96 4.39
N SER A 25 28.04 -23.90 3.61
CA SER A 25 27.80 -25.33 3.72
C SER A 25 28.01 -25.83 5.14
N ASP A 26 26.92 -26.17 5.81
CA ASP A 26 26.88 -27.35 6.68
C ASP A 26 25.51 -28.01 6.47
N GLN A 27 25.56 -29.17 5.83
CA GLN A 27 24.41 -30.01 5.54
C GLN A 27 23.86 -30.57 6.86
N ALA A 28 22.85 -29.90 7.43
CA ALA A 28 21.83 -30.60 8.20
C ALA A 28 20.75 -31.04 7.20
N ALA A 29 20.60 -32.35 7.03
CA ALA A 29 19.60 -32.94 6.17
C ALA A 29 18.21 -32.36 6.47
N VAL A 30 17.65 -31.59 5.53
CA VAL A 30 16.25 -31.19 5.55
C VAL A 30 15.45 -32.46 5.28
N THR A 31 14.87 -33.02 6.34
CA THR A 31 13.81 -34.02 6.21
C THR A 31 12.63 -33.38 5.48
N GLU A 32 12.16 -34.03 4.42
CA GLU A 32 10.91 -33.65 3.74
C GLU A 32 9.80 -33.51 4.79
N PRO A 33 8.99 -32.43 4.79
CA PRO A 33 7.83 -32.39 5.66
C PRO A 33 6.86 -33.48 5.22
N ASP A 34 6.50 -34.33 6.17
CA ASP A 34 5.49 -35.38 6.06
C ASP A 34 4.22 -34.91 5.33
N SER A 35 3.57 -35.88 4.68
CA SER A 35 2.28 -35.84 3.98
C SER A 35 1.29 -34.74 4.43
N PRO A 36 0.50 -34.15 3.50
CA PRO A 36 -0.34 -32.99 3.78
C PRO A 36 -1.40 -33.30 4.85
N GLN A 37 -1.23 -32.75 6.05
CA GLN A 37 -2.34 -32.60 6.98
C GLN A 37 -3.30 -31.56 6.38
N ALA A 38 -4.53 -31.98 6.11
CA ALA A 38 -5.59 -31.07 5.73
C ALA A 38 -5.78 -30.04 6.85
N LEU A 39 -6.14 -28.80 6.51
CA LEU A 39 -6.72 -27.88 7.50
C LEU A 39 -8.03 -28.52 7.95
N GLU A 40 -8.01 -29.29 9.05
CA GLU A 40 -9.15 -30.04 9.52
C GLU A 40 -10.29 -29.06 9.86
N THR A 41 -11.39 -29.17 9.14
CA THR A 41 -12.62 -28.45 9.43
C THR A 41 -13.32 -29.14 10.60
N GLY A 42 -12.88 -28.85 11.82
CA GLY A 42 -13.72 -29.11 13.00
C GLY A 42 -15.03 -28.31 12.90
N PRO A 43 -16.16 -28.79 13.44
CA PRO A 43 -17.37 -28.01 13.50
C PRO A 43 -17.09 -26.74 14.32
N ALA A 44 -17.13 -25.57 13.67
CA ALA A 44 -17.18 -24.31 14.39
C ALA A 44 -18.56 -24.25 15.04
N ASP A 45 -18.63 -24.62 16.31
CA ASP A 45 -19.86 -24.56 17.09
C ASP A 45 -20.45 -23.16 16.99
N SER A 46 -21.66 -23.10 16.45
CA SER A 46 -22.56 -21.96 16.43
C SER A 46 -23.16 -21.71 17.82
N ALA A 47 -22.30 -21.49 18.82
CA ALA A 47 -22.69 -21.20 20.19
C ALA A 47 -22.33 -19.75 20.52
N SER A 48 -23.26 -18.83 20.22
CA SER A 48 -23.47 -17.50 20.81
C SER A 48 -22.31 -16.81 21.56
N SER A 49 -21.11 -16.74 20.98
CA SER A 49 -20.06 -15.83 21.44
C SER A 49 -20.25 -14.50 20.72
N GLN A 50 -20.29 -13.40 21.49
CA GLN A 50 -20.34 -12.07 20.90
C GLN A 50 -19.12 -11.89 20.00
N SER A 51 -19.33 -11.40 18.77
CA SER A 51 -18.21 -11.13 17.86
C SER A 51 -17.29 -10.05 18.44
N LEU A 52 -16.01 -10.05 18.02
CA LEU A 52 -15.06 -9.01 18.43
C LEU A 52 -15.58 -7.60 18.08
N ASP A 53 -16.34 -7.47 16.99
CA ASP A 53 -16.99 -6.23 16.58
C ASP A 53 -18.10 -5.80 17.56
N GLU A 54 -18.92 -6.74 18.04
CA GLU A 54 -19.97 -6.46 19.03
C GLU A 54 -19.36 -6.02 20.37
N LEU A 55 -18.31 -6.71 20.82
CA LEU A 55 -17.56 -6.35 22.01
C LEU A 55 -16.92 -4.95 21.86
N ALA A 56 -16.39 -4.61 20.68
CA ALA A 56 -15.83 -3.31 20.39
C ALA A 56 -16.87 -2.19 20.47
N LEU A 57 -18.04 -2.39 19.86
CA LEU A 57 -19.13 -1.41 19.90
C LEU A 57 -19.69 -1.24 21.30
N ALA A 58 -19.76 -2.32 22.10
CA ALA A 58 -20.17 -2.27 23.49
C ALA A 58 -19.14 -1.48 24.33
N LEU A 59 -17.84 -1.71 24.13
CA LEU A 59 -16.79 -0.96 24.82
C LEU A 59 -16.82 0.54 24.44
N TRP A 60 -17.01 0.86 23.17
CA TRP A 60 -17.00 2.25 22.70
C TRP A 60 -18.35 2.96 22.86
N GLN A 61 -19.42 2.27 23.26
CA GLN A 61 -20.67 2.90 23.70
C GLN A 61 -20.43 3.92 24.82
N ARG A 62 -19.46 3.64 25.70
CA ARG A 62 -19.05 4.52 26.79
C ARG A 62 -18.71 5.93 26.33
N ASP A 63 -18.10 6.08 25.15
CA ASP A 63 -17.77 7.40 24.61
C ASP A 63 -19.04 8.17 24.21
N ILE A 64 -20.05 7.48 23.68
CA ILE A 64 -21.36 8.08 23.38
C ILE A 64 -22.08 8.45 24.68
N ASP A 65 -22.02 7.60 25.70
CA ASP A 65 -22.63 7.88 27.00
C ASP A 65 -21.99 9.10 27.67
N GLN A 66 -20.65 9.22 27.59
CA GLN A 66 -19.95 10.42 28.06
C GLN A 66 -20.31 11.66 27.26
N TYR A 67 -20.45 11.53 25.93
CA TYR A 67 -20.95 12.63 25.12
C TYR A 67 -22.31 13.12 25.61
N LEU A 68 -23.27 12.20 25.79
CA LEU A 68 -24.62 12.53 26.25
C LEU A 68 -24.63 13.16 27.65
N GLN A 69 -23.71 12.76 28.52
CA GLN A 69 -23.60 13.26 29.89
C GLN A 69 -22.98 14.66 29.98
N HIS A 70 -21.95 14.95 29.17
CA HIS A 70 -21.12 16.15 29.34
C HIS A 70 -21.35 17.23 28.28
N THR A 71 -21.96 16.89 27.14
CA THR A 71 -22.08 17.83 26.03
C THR A 71 -22.93 19.06 26.36
N GLN A 72 -22.45 20.21 25.90
CA GLN A 72 -23.17 21.48 25.92
C GLN A 72 -23.75 21.82 24.54
N ASP A 73 -23.65 20.91 23.57
CA ASP A 73 -24.19 21.13 22.23
C ASP A 73 -25.74 21.22 22.25
N PRO A 74 -26.33 22.01 21.32
CA PRO A 74 -27.77 22.12 21.17
C PRO A 74 -28.46 20.74 21.05
N GLN A 75 -29.60 20.58 21.72
CA GLN A 75 -30.36 19.32 21.69
C GLN A 75 -30.71 18.88 20.26
N THR A 76 -30.89 19.84 19.33
CA THR A 76 -31.17 19.60 17.91
C THR A 76 -30.02 18.89 17.17
N LEU A 77 -28.79 18.96 17.67
CA LEU A 77 -27.60 18.35 17.05
C LEU A 77 -27.23 16.99 17.65
N ARG A 78 -27.75 16.64 18.84
CA ARG A 78 -27.30 15.46 19.59
C ARG A 78 -27.51 14.15 18.84
N LEU A 79 -28.68 13.96 18.23
CA LEU A 79 -28.95 12.74 17.46
C LEU A 79 -27.98 12.58 16.27
N GLN A 80 -27.71 13.66 15.54
CA GLN A 80 -26.76 13.64 14.42
C GLN A 80 -25.32 13.41 14.91
N ALA A 81 -24.97 13.94 16.09
CA ALA A 81 -23.67 13.75 16.70
C ALA A 81 -23.44 12.31 17.18
N GLU A 82 -24.46 11.68 17.78
CA GLU A 82 -24.43 10.26 18.15
C GLU A 82 -24.28 9.36 16.92
N GLU A 83 -25.04 9.63 15.86
CA GLU A 83 -24.94 8.89 14.59
C GLU A 83 -23.53 9.05 13.99
N PHE A 84 -22.97 10.25 14.05
CA PHE A 84 -21.61 10.51 13.61
C PHE A 84 -20.56 9.73 14.42
N LEU A 85 -20.63 9.77 15.76
CA LEU A 85 -19.74 8.98 16.62
C LEU A 85 -19.80 7.50 16.25
N ARG A 86 -21.01 6.96 16.05
CA ARG A 86 -21.20 5.57 15.65
C ARG A 86 -20.60 5.27 14.27
N ASN A 87 -20.75 6.17 13.30
CA ASN A 87 -20.17 6.02 11.97
C ASN A 87 -18.64 5.96 12.01
N VAL A 88 -18.00 6.75 12.88
CA VAL A 88 -16.55 6.67 13.08
C VAL A 88 -16.16 5.35 13.74
N GLN A 89 -16.89 4.91 14.77
CA GLN A 89 -16.64 3.62 15.44
C GLN A 89 -16.79 2.44 14.48
N PHE A 90 -17.78 2.44 13.59
CA PHE A 90 -17.91 1.43 12.54
C PHE A 90 -16.72 1.40 11.59
N GLY A 91 -16.10 2.56 11.32
CA GLY A 91 -14.86 2.63 10.54
C GLY A 91 -13.63 2.10 11.29
N MET A 92 -13.66 2.05 12.63
CA MET A 92 -12.55 1.59 13.47
C MET A 92 -12.56 0.09 13.76
N LEU A 93 -13.66 -0.61 13.47
CA LEU A 93 -13.80 -2.04 13.76
C LEU A 93 -12.73 -2.88 13.06
N PRO A 94 -12.38 -4.07 13.61
CA PRO A 94 -11.60 -5.07 12.89
C PRO A 94 -12.16 -5.36 11.50
N HIS A 95 -13.49 -5.34 11.38
CA HIS A 95 -14.21 -5.37 10.10
C HIS A 95 -14.97 -4.04 9.86
N PRO A 96 -14.33 -3.04 9.22
CA PRO A 96 -14.95 -1.73 9.04
C PRO A 96 -16.21 -1.77 8.19
N ARG A 97 -17.23 -1.00 8.61
CA ARG A 97 -18.52 -0.84 7.91
C ARG A 97 -19.03 0.60 8.01
N GLY A 98 -20.20 0.87 7.43
CA GLY A 98 -20.83 2.20 7.46
C GLY A 98 -20.57 3.03 6.19
N PRO A 99 -20.76 4.36 6.23
CA PRO A 99 -20.79 5.22 5.05
C PRO A 99 -19.41 5.46 4.38
N GLY A 100 -18.33 4.96 4.99
CA GLY A 100 -16.95 5.15 4.53
C GLY A 100 -16.32 6.46 5.02
N ASP A 101 -14.99 6.45 5.18
CA ASP A 101 -14.26 7.52 5.88
C ASP A 101 -14.52 8.92 5.31
N ALA A 102 -14.55 9.08 3.99
CA ALA A 102 -14.75 10.38 3.33
C ALA A 102 -16.14 10.98 3.62
N LYS A 103 -17.19 10.14 3.58
CA LYS A 103 -18.55 10.58 3.89
C LYS A 103 -18.70 10.84 5.39
N THR A 104 -18.12 9.99 6.24
CA THR A 104 -18.07 10.21 7.69
C THR A 104 -17.40 11.55 8.03
N ALA A 105 -16.25 11.85 7.43
CA ALA A 105 -15.56 13.13 7.62
C ALA A 105 -16.40 14.33 7.17
N GLN A 106 -17.15 14.20 6.07
CA GLN A 106 -18.06 15.24 5.60
C GLN A 106 -19.23 15.49 6.58
N ILE A 107 -19.85 14.43 7.10
CA ILE A 107 -20.89 14.53 8.15
C ILE A 107 -20.35 15.27 9.37
N GLY A 108 -19.15 14.89 9.85
CA GLY A 108 -18.52 15.57 10.98
C GLY A 108 -18.26 17.06 10.70
N LYS A 109 -17.79 17.40 9.49
CA LYS A 109 -17.58 18.80 9.09
C LYS A 109 -18.88 19.62 9.14
N GLU A 110 -19.98 19.05 8.66
CA GLU A 110 -21.30 19.69 8.67
C GLU A 110 -21.81 19.92 10.10
N LEU A 111 -21.60 18.98 11.02
CA LEU A 111 -21.94 19.14 12.45
C LEU A 111 -21.23 20.35 13.07
N PHE A 112 -19.91 20.49 12.84
CA PHE A 112 -19.14 21.63 13.36
C PHE A 112 -19.54 22.96 12.69
N GLN A 113 -20.02 22.94 11.44
CA GLN A 113 -20.57 24.12 10.77
C GLN A 113 -21.93 24.54 11.33
N GLN A 114 -22.74 23.59 11.79
CA GLN A 114 -24.03 23.83 12.45
C GLN A 114 -23.89 24.32 13.90
N GLY A 115 -22.66 24.39 14.43
CA GLY A 115 -22.38 24.96 15.75
C GLY A 115 -21.99 23.95 16.82
N CYS A 116 -21.75 22.67 16.50
CA CYS A 116 -21.12 21.73 17.43
C CYS A 116 -19.75 22.27 17.89
N ARG A 117 -19.47 22.21 19.20
CA ARG A 117 -18.19 22.62 19.80
C ARG A 117 -17.61 21.58 20.75
N ASP A 118 -18.23 20.42 20.84
CA ASP A 118 -17.85 19.38 21.79
C ASP A 118 -16.43 18.79 21.48
N PRO A 119 -15.53 18.77 22.47
CA PRO A 119 -14.15 18.32 22.26
C PRO A 119 -14.04 16.82 22.03
N LEU A 120 -14.91 15.99 22.61
CA LEU A 120 -14.91 14.55 22.36
C LEU A 120 -15.28 14.28 20.90
N LEU A 121 -16.36 14.88 20.40
CA LEU A 121 -16.70 14.84 18.98
C LEU A 121 -15.59 15.35 18.08
N LYS A 122 -14.88 16.40 18.50
CA LYS A 122 -13.78 16.97 17.71
C LYS A 122 -12.62 15.98 17.57
N THR A 123 -12.34 15.15 18.57
CA THR A 123 -11.36 14.05 18.42
C THR A 123 -11.80 12.98 17.43
N TYR A 124 -13.09 12.61 17.46
CA TYR A 124 -13.69 11.67 16.51
C TYR A 124 -13.72 12.24 15.08
N TYR A 125 -13.98 13.55 14.92
CA TYR A 125 -13.84 14.25 13.65
C TYR A 125 -12.40 14.27 13.16
N GLY A 126 -11.44 14.52 14.03
CA GLY A 126 -10.02 14.38 13.71
C GLY A 126 -9.68 12.97 13.22
N LYS A 127 -10.17 11.92 13.88
CA LYS A 127 -10.00 10.53 13.43
C LYS A 127 -10.61 10.29 12.05
N ALA A 128 -11.84 10.76 11.81
CA ALA A 128 -12.52 10.63 10.52
C ALA A 128 -11.75 11.34 9.39
N VAL A 129 -11.29 12.58 9.62
CA VAL A 129 -10.46 13.34 8.67
C VAL A 129 -9.15 12.60 8.40
N CYS A 130 -8.52 12.07 9.46
CA CYS A 130 -7.28 11.32 9.33
C CYS A 130 -7.45 10.08 8.44
N SER A 131 -8.50 9.29 8.65
CA SER A 131 -8.81 8.12 7.81
C SER A 131 -9.18 8.52 6.38
N ALA A 132 -9.98 9.58 6.21
CA ALA A 132 -10.46 10.05 4.92
C ALA A 132 -9.37 10.67 4.05
N ARG A 133 -8.44 11.38 4.67
CA ARG A 133 -7.41 12.20 4.03
C ARG A 133 -6.05 11.82 4.60
N ASP A 134 -5.56 12.59 5.56
CA ASP A 134 -4.33 12.33 6.28
C ASP A 134 -4.34 13.02 7.65
N CYS A 135 -3.38 12.64 8.48
CA CYS A 135 -3.24 13.15 9.84
C CYS A 135 -2.83 14.62 9.92
N TYR A 136 -2.21 15.15 8.87
CA TYR A 136 -1.78 16.55 8.85
C TYR A 136 -2.99 17.47 8.74
N GLU A 137 -3.97 17.13 7.89
CA GLU A 137 -5.26 17.84 7.85
C GLU A 137 -6.07 17.67 9.15
N ALA A 138 -5.96 16.53 9.82
CA ALA A 138 -6.64 16.28 11.09
C ALA A 138 -5.97 17.00 12.29
N ALA A 139 -4.67 17.27 12.22
CA ALA A 139 -3.87 17.74 13.34
C ALA A 139 -4.37 19.04 13.98
N PRO A 140 -4.79 20.08 13.23
CA PRO A 140 -5.37 21.28 13.83
C PRO A 140 -6.62 20.97 14.66
N ALA A 141 -7.53 20.14 14.14
CA ALA A 141 -8.76 19.79 14.84
C ALA A 141 -8.48 18.95 16.10
N LEU A 142 -7.56 17.99 16.01
CA LEU A 142 -7.13 17.17 17.15
C LEU A 142 -6.43 18.02 18.22
N THR A 143 -5.54 18.91 17.82
CA THR A 143 -4.82 19.80 18.74
C THR A 143 -5.76 20.78 19.43
N GLU A 144 -6.71 21.36 18.69
CA GLU A 144 -7.78 22.21 19.23
C GLU A 144 -8.59 21.45 20.30
N ALA A 145 -9.03 20.23 19.99
CA ALA A 145 -9.80 19.39 20.91
C ALA A 145 -9.04 19.08 22.20
N LEU A 146 -7.75 18.72 22.09
CA LEU A 146 -6.92 18.39 23.25
C LEU A 146 -6.60 19.62 24.12
N ASN A 147 -6.44 20.80 23.51
CA ASN A 147 -6.22 22.05 24.24
C ASN A 147 -7.46 22.51 25.02
N THR A 148 -8.66 22.19 24.55
CA THR A 148 -9.94 22.52 25.22
C THR A 148 -10.44 21.42 26.15
N TRP A 149 -9.67 20.34 26.37
CA TRP A 149 -10.12 19.18 27.16
C TRP A 149 -10.27 19.46 28.65
N LYS A 150 -9.31 20.16 29.29
CA LYS A 150 -9.41 20.44 30.74
C LYS A 150 -10.65 21.29 31.08
N PRO A 151 -10.97 22.37 30.33
CA PRO A 151 -12.17 23.17 30.59
C PRO A 151 -13.51 22.47 30.30
N SER A 152 -13.53 21.36 29.57
CA SER A 152 -14.79 20.73 29.12
C SER A 152 -15.46 19.85 30.18
N GLY A 153 -14.76 19.51 31.26
CA GLY A 153 -15.29 18.67 32.33
C GLY A 153 -15.35 17.18 31.99
N TYR A 154 -14.88 16.76 30.81
CA TYR A 154 -14.72 15.34 30.47
C TYR A 154 -13.59 14.72 31.31
N PRO A 155 -13.72 13.45 31.73
CA PRO A 155 -12.60 12.72 32.30
C PRO A 155 -11.42 12.63 31.32
N GLY A 156 -10.21 12.61 31.85
CA GLY A 156 -8.98 12.74 31.05
C GLY A 156 -8.76 11.58 30.08
N GLU A 157 -9.20 10.39 30.43
CA GLU A 157 -9.07 9.15 29.67
C GLU A 157 -9.87 9.14 28.36
N PHE A 158 -10.93 9.94 28.24
CA PHE A 158 -11.74 10.01 27.02
C PHE A 158 -11.05 10.77 25.89
N ARG A 159 -9.95 11.48 26.16
CA ARG A 159 -9.12 12.12 25.11
C ARG A 159 -8.23 11.14 24.35
N ARG A 160 -8.21 9.87 24.77
CA ARG A 160 -7.37 8.81 24.21
C ARG A 160 -7.47 8.70 22.70
N LEU A 161 -8.66 8.81 22.12
CA LEU A 161 -8.82 8.69 20.66
C LEU A 161 -8.01 9.77 19.94
N GLY A 162 -8.06 11.01 20.44
CA GLY A 162 -7.30 12.11 19.87
C GLY A 162 -5.80 11.93 20.01
N VAL A 163 -5.34 11.54 21.21
CA VAL A 163 -3.91 11.31 21.47
C VAL A 163 -3.36 10.12 20.68
N PHE A 164 -4.07 8.98 20.66
CA PHE A 164 -3.67 7.80 19.92
C PHE A 164 -3.65 8.06 18.42
N THR A 165 -4.62 8.82 17.88
CA THR A 165 -4.61 9.21 16.46
C THR A 165 -3.40 10.08 16.12
N LEU A 166 -3.09 11.10 16.93
CA LEU A 166 -1.90 11.93 16.73
C LEU A 166 -0.61 11.09 16.83
N PHE A 167 -0.52 10.22 17.84
CA PHE A 167 0.64 9.39 18.09
C PHE A 167 0.89 8.35 16.99
N SER A 168 -0.15 7.71 16.48
CA SER A 168 0.03 6.71 15.43
C SER A 168 0.37 7.35 14.08
N GLU A 169 -0.14 8.54 13.80
CA GLU A 169 -0.18 9.04 12.42
C GLU A 169 0.75 10.24 12.16
N MET A 170 1.01 11.12 13.13
CA MET A 170 1.85 12.32 12.92
C MET A 170 3.35 12.06 13.05
N LYS A 171 3.74 10.82 13.35
CA LYS A 171 5.13 10.44 13.60
C LYS A 171 6.08 10.77 12.46
N ALA A 172 5.69 10.48 11.22
CA ALA A 172 6.50 10.75 10.02
C ALA A 172 6.66 12.25 9.74
N SER A 173 5.76 13.08 10.28
CA SER A 173 5.68 14.53 10.07
C SER A 173 6.21 15.35 11.27
N SER A 174 6.73 14.68 12.30
CA SER A 174 7.04 15.24 13.63
C SER A 174 8.28 16.15 13.71
N ARG A 175 8.90 16.54 12.58
CA ARG A 175 10.03 17.48 12.56
C ARG A 175 9.56 18.86 13.06
N GLY A 176 9.58 19.05 14.38
CA GLY A 176 9.13 20.26 15.07
C GLY A 176 8.12 20.06 16.22
N SER A 177 7.65 18.84 16.51
CA SER A 177 6.73 18.55 17.64
C SER A 177 7.45 17.96 18.85
N ASP A 178 6.96 18.24 20.07
CA ASP A 178 7.42 17.62 21.32
C ASP A 178 6.97 16.15 21.41
N TRP A 179 7.65 15.28 20.64
CA TRP A 179 7.34 13.86 20.53
C TRP A 179 7.46 13.14 21.88
N GLY A 180 8.41 13.55 22.72
CA GLY A 180 8.60 12.98 24.05
C GLY A 180 7.37 13.18 24.94
N ARG A 181 6.78 14.39 24.92
CA ARG A 181 5.51 14.65 25.62
C ARG A 181 4.37 13.79 25.08
N LEU A 182 4.19 13.71 23.75
CA LEU A 182 3.11 12.93 23.16
C LEU A 182 3.25 11.43 23.47
N ARG A 183 4.49 10.89 23.46
CA ARG A 183 4.81 9.53 23.90
C ARG A 183 4.39 9.28 25.34
N ASN A 184 4.78 10.16 26.26
CA ASN A 184 4.43 10.01 27.67
C ASN A 184 2.92 10.08 27.89
N GLU A 185 2.23 10.94 27.15
CA GLU A 185 0.77 11.06 27.23
C GLU A 185 0.06 9.82 26.68
N ALA A 186 0.49 9.28 25.54
CA ALA A 186 -0.04 8.04 24.98
C ALA A 186 0.19 6.85 25.91
N ALA A 187 1.41 6.71 26.47
CA ALA A 187 1.74 5.66 27.43
C ALA A 187 0.90 5.76 28.72
N SER A 188 0.69 6.97 29.25
CA SER A 188 -0.16 7.19 30.42
C SER A 188 -1.62 6.81 30.16
N LEU A 189 -2.16 7.14 28.98
CA LEU A 189 -3.53 6.79 28.61
C LEU A 189 -3.70 5.29 28.38
N ALA A 190 -2.71 4.63 27.77
CA ALA A 190 -2.68 3.18 27.65
C ALA A 190 -2.70 2.50 29.02
N ALA A 191 -1.88 2.99 29.96
CA ALA A 191 -1.85 2.50 31.34
C ALA A 191 -3.21 2.64 32.05
N ILE A 192 -3.87 3.80 31.92
CA ILE A 192 -5.22 3.99 32.47
C ILE A 192 -6.21 2.98 31.86
N ARG A 193 -6.12 2.75 30.54
CA ARG A 193 -7.03 1.83 29.83
C ARG A 193 -6.86 0.38 30.26
N VAL A 194 -5.64 -0.12 30.44
CA VAL A 194 -5.42 -1.49 30.92
C VAL A 194 -5.79 -1.68 32.38
N ALA A 195 -5.77 -0.60 33.17
CA ALA A 195 -6.10 -0.62 34.60
C ALA A 195 -7.60 -0.41 34.90
N ASP A 196 -8.41 -0.08 33.89
CA ASP A 196 -9.84 0.24 34.03
C ASP A 196 -10.65 -1.02 34.39
N ALA A 197 -10.93 -1.18 35.68
CA ALA A 197 -11.68 -2.31 36.23
C ALA A 197 -13.14 -2.38 35.74
N THR A 198 -13.64 -1.37 35.04
CA THR A 198 -14.99 -1.39 34.46
C THR A 198 -15.01 -2.00 33.05
N ILE A 199 -13.85 -2.31 32.47
CA ILE A 199 -13.75 -3.08 31.22
C ILE A 199 -13.82 -4.56 31.59
N SER A 200 -14.78 -5.26 30.98
CA SER A 200 -14.96 -6.68 31.23
C SER A 200 -13.78 -7.50 30.66
N PRO A 201 -13.32 -8.57 31.34
CA PRO A 201 -12.22 -9.41 30.85
C PRO A 201 -12.46 -9.98 29.44
N GLU A 202 -13.71 -10.19 29.03
CA GLU A 202 -14.09 -10.64 27.69
C GLU A 202 -13.70 -9.62 26.60
N MET A 203 -13.56 -8.33 26.95
CA MET A 203 -13.15 -7.27 26.03
C MET A 203 -11.63 -7.15 25.88
N ARG A 204 -10.82 -8.03 26.51
CA ARG A 204 -9.34 -7.91 26.48
C ARG A 204 -8.75 -7.84 25.07
N ARG A 205 -9.30 -8.61 24.13
CA ARG A 205 -8.85 -8.62 22.72
C ARG A 205 -9.19 -7.31 22.01
N VAL A 206 -10.34 -6.72 22.31
CA VAL A 206 -10.73 -5.37 21.82
C VAL A 206 -9.79 -4.32 22.39
N LEU A 207 -9.50 -4.40 23.69
CA LEU A 207 -8.59 -3.47 24.34
C LEU A 207 -7.18 -3.58 23.77
N LEU A 208 -6.68 -4.80 23.56
CA LEU A 208 -5.42 -5.02 22.86
C LEU A 208 -5.46 -4.38 21.47
N TYR A 209 -6.52 -4.65 20.68
CA TYR A 209 -6.72 -4.07 19.35
C TYR A 209 -6.67 -2.53 19.34
N GLU A 210 -7.31 -1.87 20.31
CA GLU A 210 -7.25 -0.41 20.49
C GLU A 210 -5.81 0.10 20.75
N LEU A 211 -5.00 -0.68 21.46
CA LEU A 211 -3.62 -0.35 21.80
C LEU A 211 -2.59 -0.76 20.73
N MET A 212 -2.96 -1.61 19.77
CA MET A 212 -2.04 -2.11 18.74
C MET A 212 -1.35 -1.03 17.92
N PRO A 213 -1.96 0.12 17.59
CA PRO A 213 -1.29 1.23 16.92
C PRO A 213 -0.16 1.88 17.74
N LEU A 214 -0.08 1.62 19.05
CA LEU A 214 0.92 2.18 19.96
C LEU A 214 2.10 1.22 20.22
N ALA A 215 1.89 -0.09 20.04
CA ALA A 215 2.81 -1.15 20.48
C ALA A 215 3.97 -1.45 19.50
N GLY A 216 4.36 -0.48 18.66
CA GLY A 216 5.45 -0.61 17.69
C GLY A 216 5.13 -1.54 16.51
N THR A 217 6.01 -1.58 15.52
CA THR A 217 5.86 -2.47 14.35
C THR A 217 6.95 -3.53 14.35
N GLY A 218 6.74 -4.65 13.65
CA GLY A 218 7.76 -5.69 13.45
C GLY A 218 8.90 -5.25 12.51
N CYS A 219 9.24 -3.96 12.48
CA CYS A 219 10.07 -3.32 11.46
C CYS A 219 11.18 -2.43 12.06
N GLY A 220 11.41 -2.52 13.39
CA GLY A 220 12.50 -1.81 14.06
C GLY A 220 12.27 -0.32 14.34
N GLY A 221 11.35 0.31 13.60
CA GLY A 221 11.01 1.71 13.80
C GLY A 221 10.33 1.96 15.16
N ASN A 222 10.93 2.86 15.96
CA ASN A 222 10.32 3.44 17.16
C ASN A 222 10.02 2.41 18.25
N TRP A 223 10.97 1.50 18.50
CA TRP A 223 10.85 0.54 19.59
C TRP A 223 10.76 1.22 20.96
N GLU A 224 11.31 2.43 21.13
CA GLU A 224 11.24 3.21 22.37
C GLU A 224 9.81 3.60 22.73
N ASP A 225 8.98 3.86 21.71
CA ASP A 225 7.57 4.18 21.87
C ASP A 225 6.81 2.96 22.41
N ALA A 226 7.03 1.78 21.80
CA ALA A 226 6.45 0.52 22.24
C ALA A 226 6.91 0.15 23.66
N ALA A 227 8.20 0.34 23.95
CA ALA A 227 8.77 0.12 25.27
C ALA A 227 8.15 1.03 26.33
N ALA A 228 7.96 2.32 26.04
CA ALA A 228 7.33 3.26 26.96
C ALA A 228 5.87 2.90 27.27
N VAL A 229 5.11 2.47 26.26
CA VAL A 229 3.72 2.01 26.43
C VAL A 229 3.67 0.75 27.29
N HIS A 230 4.51 -0.24 26.99
CA HIS A 230 4.62 -1.45 27.80
C HIS A 230 5.01 -1.14 29.26
N GLU A 231 6.04 -0.32 29.48
CA GLU A 231 6.51 0.05 30.82
C GLU A 231 5.41 0.75 31.64
N ALA A 232 4.64 1.64 31.03
CA ALA A 232 3.55 2.32 31.72
C ALA A 232 2.42 1.35 32.10
N CYS A 233 2.10 0.38 31.23
CA CYS A 233 1.07 -0.63 31.46
C CYS A 233 1.49 -1.66 32.51
N SER A 234 2.73 -2.15 32.48
CA SER A 234 3.22 -3.17 33.42
C SER A 234 3.33 -2.68 34.87
N LYS A 235 3.39 -1.36 35.09
CA LYS A 235 3.35 -0.75 36.42
C LYS A 235 1.95 -0.69 37.03
N GLN A 236 0.89 -1.03 36.28
CA GLN A 236 -0.47 -1.02 36.79
C GLN A 236 -0.82 -2.37 37.45
N PRO A 237 -1.11 -2.41 38.76
CA PRO A 237 -1.39 -3.67 39.45
C PRO A 237 -2.67 -4.38 38.96
N SER A 238 -3.62 -3.62 38.40
CA SER A 238 -4.88 -4.15 37.87
C SER A 238 -4.83 -4.45 36.38
N ALA A 239 -3.69 -4.27 35.70
CA ALA A 239 -3.59 -4.60 34.28
C ALA A 239 -3.78 -6.10 34.05
N ASP A 240 -4.54 -6.45 33.01
CA ASP A 240 -4.66 -7.84 32.54
C ASP A 240 -3.26 -8.37 32.17
N PRO A 241 -2.74 -9.41 32.86
CA PRO A 241 -1.40 -9.93 32.61
C PRO A 241 -1.19 -10.36 31.16
N TRP A 242 -2.23 -10.86 30.49
CA TRP A 242 -2.14 -11.24 29.09
C TRP A 242 -1.86 -10.05 28.19
N ILE A 243 -2.53 -8.91 28.41
CA ILE A 243 -2.26 -7.69 27.65
C ILE A 243 -0.83 -7.21 27.89
N VAL A 244 -0.35 -7.28 29.14
CA VAL A 244 1.02 -6.88 29.47
C VAL A 244 2.05 -7.73 28.73
N HIS A 245 1.90 -9.06 28.75
CA HIS A 245 2.76 -9.98 28.00
C HIS A 245 2.70 -9.74 26.48
N MET A 246 1.50 -9.48 25.93
CA MET A 246 1.34 -9.13 24.51
C MET A 246 2.08 -7.83 24.14
N LEU A 247 1.99 -6.79 24.97
CA LEU A 247 2.71 -5.53 24.75
C LEU A 247 4.23 -5.71 24.91
N ALA A 248 4.67 -6.49 25.89
CA ALA A 248 6.08 -6.81 26.14
C ALA A 248 6.69 -7.54 24.93
N GLY A 249 6.06 -8.62 24.48
CA GLY A 249 6.52 -9.40 23.34
C GLY A 249 6.63 -8.55 22.07
N ARG A 250 5.63 -7.69 21.79
CA ARG A 250 5.69 -6.77 20.65
C ARG A 250 6.80 -5.73 20.77
N ALA A 251 7.00 -5.16 21.96
CA ALA A 251 8.09 -4.21 22.20
C ALA A 251 9.47 -4.85 22.00
N TYR A 252 9.63 -6.11 22.42
CA TYR A 252 10.86 -6.87 22.19
C TYR A 252 11.08 -7.22 20.72
N VAL A 253 10.04 -7.63 19.98
CA VAL A 253 10.14 -7.83 18.52
C VAL A 253 10.55 -6.52 17.83
N ALA A 254 9.92 -5.39 18.16
CA ALA A 254 10.28 -4.10 17.60
C ALA A 254 11.75 -3.74 17.91
N ARG A 255 12.21 -3.99 19.14
CA ARG A 255 13.59 -3.74 19.55
C ARG A 255 14.60 -4.68 18.88
N ALA A 256 14.24 -5.94 18.68
CA ALA A 256 15.06 -6.90 17.93
C ALA A 256 15.35 -6.36 16.53
N TRP A 257 14.28 -6.02 15.79
CA TRP A 257 14.40 -5.50 14.43
C TRP A 257 15.12 -4.14 14.37
N HIS A 258 15.04 -3.32 15.41
CA HIS A 258 15.82 -2.08 15.50
C HIS A 258 17.32 -2.38 15.48
N HIS A 259 17.78 -3.34 16.29
CA HIS A 259 19.19 -3.68 16.40
C HIS A 259 19.72 -4.44 15.17
N ARG A 260 18.89 -5.28 14.54
CA ARG A 260 19.25 -5.92 13.26
C ARG A 260 19.38 -4.88 12.14
N GLY A 261 18.47 -3.90 12.12
CA GLY A 261 18.27 -2.99 11.00
C GLY A 261 17.50 -3.63 9.84
N GLY A 262 17.18 -2.82 8.84
CA GLY A 262 16.51 -3.26 7.60
C GLY A 262 17.46 -3.73 6.50
N ASP A 263 18.76 -3.82 6.80
CA ASP A 263 19.80 -4.18 5.83
C ASP A 263 19.83 -5.68 5.52
N TRP A 264 20.50 -6.01 4.41
CA TRP A 264 20.71 -7.39 3.98
C TRP A 264 21.40 -8.20 5.07
N ALA A 265 21.02 -9.48 5.25
CA ALA A 265 21.59 -10.38 6.26
C ALA A 265 23.13 -10.38 6.30
N ARG A 266 23.77 -10.33 5.12
CA ARG A 266 25.23 -10.27 4.95
C ARG A 266 25.88 -8.95 5.41
N ASN A 267 25.09 -7.89 5.57
CA ASN A 267 25.51 -6.56 6.00
C ASN A 267 25.21 -6.31 7.49
N VAL A 268 24.42 -7.19 8.14
CA VAL A 268 24.11 -7.06 9.56
C VAL A 268 25.36 -7.41 10.38
N THR A 269 25.71 -6.54 11.33
CA THR A 269 26.88 -6.73 12.18
C THR A 269 26.70 -7.94 13.12
N PRO A 270 27.80 -8.57 13.61
CA PRO A 270 27.69 -9.65 14.60
C PRO A 270 26.94 -9.23 15.87
N GLU A 271 27.14 -7.99 16.32
CA GLU A 271 26.41 -7.45 17.48
C GLU A 271 24.92 -7.24 17.17
N GLY A 272 24.59 -6.78 15.97
CA GLY A 272 23.22 -6.69 15.50
C GLY A 272 22.52 -8.05 15.52
N TRP A 273 23.18 -9.10 15.06
CA TRP A 273 22.66 -10.48 15.14
C TRP A 273 22.48 -10.98 16.58
N ARG A 274 23.46 -10.73 17.45
CA ARG A 274 23.40 -11.13 18.86
C ARG A 274 22.21 -10.49 19.57
N LEU A 275 22.05 -9.16 19.42
CA LEU A 275 20.93 -8.42 20.02
C LEU A 275 19.59 -8.80 19.39
N PHE A 276 19.56 -9.09 18.10
CA PHE A 276 18.36 -9.58 17.42
C PHE A 276 17.87 -10.89 18.05
N GLY A 277 18.74 -11.89 18.21
CA GLY A 277 18.42 -13.15 18.87
C GLY A 277 17.97 -12.96 20.32
N GLU A 278 18.73 -12.20 21.12
CA GLU A 278 18.45 -11.95 22.53
C GLU A 278 17.05 -11.34 22.77
N TYR A 279 16.65 -10.37 21.94
CA TYR A 279 15.33 -9.76 22.07
C TYR A 279 14.20 -10.64 21.51
N LEU A 280 14.46 -11.47 20.50
CA LEU A 280 13.47 -12.44 20.04
C LEU A 280 13.24 -13.57 21.05
N GLU A 281 14.28 -14.03 21.75
CA GLU A 281 14.15 -14.99 22.84
C GLU A 281 13.27 -14.42 23.97
N LYS A 282 13.49 -13.15 24.36
CA LYS A 282 12.63 -12.44 25.31
C LYS A 282 11.19 -12.36 24.80
N ALA A 283 11.00 -11.97 23.54
CA ALA A 283 9.66 -11.93 22.94
C ALA A 283 8.97 -13.30 22.97
N ALA A 284 9.70 -14.37 22.64
CA ALA A 284 9.19 -15.74 22.68
C ALA A 284 8.74 -16.15 24.09
N GLY A 285 9.49 -15.77 25.12
CA GLY A 285 9.12 -15.96 26.51
C GLY A 285 7.80 -15.26 26.85
N GLU A 286 7.67 -13.98 26.53
CA GLU A 286 6.45 -13.20 26.78
C GLU A 286 5.22 -13.77 26.05
N PHE A 287 5.34 -14.11 24.77
CA PHE A 287 4.22 -14.71 24.03
C PHE A 287 3.88 -16.12 24.52
N THR A 288 4.86 -16.87 25.06
CA THR A 288 4.60 -18.16 25.69
C THR A 288 3.78 -17.99 26.98
N GLU A 289 4.08 -16.99 27.81
CA GLU A 289 3.25 -16.68 28.99
C GLU A 289 1.85 -16.21 28.59
N ALA A 290 1.72 -15.36 27.57
CA ALA A 290 0.42 -14.97 27.03
C ALA A 290 -0.39 -16.19 26.56
N LEU A 291 0.23 -17.15 25.86
CA LEU A 291 -0.44 -18.39 25.43
C LEU A 291 -0.86 -19.29 26.60
N LYS A 292 -0.11 -19.31 27.70
CA LYS A 292 -0.51 -20.06 28.90
C LYS A 292 -1.75 -19.46 29.56
N LEU A 293 -1.87 -18.14 29.54
CA LEU A 293 -3.02 -17.42 30.12
C LEU A 293 -4.27 -17.60 29.26
N HIS A 294 -4.13 -17.43 27.94
CA HIS A 294 -5.24 -17.51 26.98
C HIS A 294 -4.82 -18.29 25.72
N PRO A 295 -4.85 -19.63 25.76
CA PRO A 295 -4.50 -20.47 24.61
C PRO A 295 -5.50 -20.38 23.45
N GLU A 296 -6.73 -19.91 23.72
CA GLU A 296 -7.77 -19.66 22.72
C GLU A 296 -7.53 -18.39 21.90
N CYS A 297 -6.69 -17.47 22.38
CA CYS A 297 -6.40 -16.20 21.72
C CYS A 297 -5.32 -16.39 20.62
N PRO A 298 -5.63 -16.11 19.34
CA PRO A 298 -4.71 -16.38 18.23
C PRO A 298 -3.51 -15.42 18.18
N GLU A 299 -3.56 -14.29 18.87
CA GLU A 299 -2.60 -13.19 18.74
C GLU A 299 -1.17 -13.60 19.10
N ALA A 300 -0.98 -14.29 20.22
CA ALA A 300 0.34 -14.67 20.70
C ALA A 300 0.99 -15.72 19.78
N ALA A 301 0.22 -16.75 19.38
CA ALA A 301 0.67 -17.74 18.40
C ALA A 301 1.01 -17.09 17.05
N THR A 302 0.21 -16.10 16.62
CA THR A 302 0.48 -15.33 15.39
C THR A 302 1.81 -14.58 15.44
N TRP A 303 2.17 -13.97 16.58
CA TRP A 303 3.47 -13.33 16.73
C TRP A 303 4.62 -14.34 16.85
N MET A 304 4.38 -15.53 17.42
CA MET A 304 5.36 -16.61 17.43
C MET A 304 5.73 -17.09 16.01
N ILE A 305 4.86 -16.93 15.01
CA ILE A 305 5.22 -17.16 13.59
C ILE A 305 6.37 -16.24 13.17
N VAL A 306 6.32 -14.95 13.56
CA VAL A 306 7.36 -13.95 13.25
C VAL A 306 8.68 -14.30 13.94
N VAL A 307 8.60 -14.67 15.22
CA VAL A 307 9.77 -15.07 16.02
C VAL A 307 10.40 -16.35 15.44
N ALA A 308 9.59 -17.35 15.09
CA ALA A 308 10.05 -18.60 14.48
C ALA A 308 10.66 -18.39 13.09
N ALA A 309 10.06 -17.52 12.27
CA ALA A 309 10.59 -17.20 10.94
C ALA A 309 11.95 -16.49 11.00
N ALA A 310 12.25 -15.84 12.11
CA ALA A 310 13.54 -15.22 12.38
C ALA A 310 14.59 -16.20 12.97
N GLY A 311 14.22 -17.47 13.20
CA GLY A 311 15.11 -18.53 13.68
C GLY A 311 15.09 -18.77 15.19
N GLU A 312 14.30 -17.99 15.95
CA GLU A 312 14.35 -17.96 17.42
C GLU A 312 13.10 -18.57 18.05
N SER A 313 12.80 -19.83 17.73
CA SER A 313 11.68 -20.55 18.33
C SER A 313 11.91 -22.06 18.38
N GLY A 314 11.39 -22.72 19.43
CA GLY A 314 11.40 -24.18 19.55
C GLY A 314 10.42 -24.91 18.62
N GLN A 315 9.59 -24.18 17.86
CA GLN A 315 8.65 -24.75 16.89
C GLN A 315 8.70 -23.99 15.56
N THR A 316 8.26 -24.65 14.48
CA THR A 316 8.25 -24.05 13.13
C THR A 316 7.17 -22.96 12.99
N PRO A 317 7.30 -22.03 12.03
CA PRO A 317 6.24 -21.10 11.68
C PRO A 317 4.88 -21.78 11.41
N GLN A 318 4.90 -22.96 10.78
CA GLN A 318 3.70 -23.75 10.51
C GLN A 318 3.01 -24.22 11.80
N ALA A 319 3.76 -24.75 12.78
CA ALA A 319 3.20 -25.23 14.05
C ALA A 319 2.54 -24.10 14.86
N TRP A 320 3.11 -22.89 14.82
CA TRP A 320 2.50 -21.71 15.44
C TRP A 320 1.26 -21.21 14.68
N PHE A 321 1.28 -21.29 13.35
CA PHE A 321 0.11 -21.01 12.54
C PHE A 321 -1.04 -21.98 12.87
N ASP A 322 -0.77 -23.28 12.98
CA ASP A 322 -1.77 -24.30 13.31
C ASP A 322 -2.42 -24.01 14.67
N LYS A 323 -1.64 -23.54 15.66
CA LYS A 323 -2.16 -23.08 16.96
C LYS A 323 -3.05 -21.84 16.84
N ALA A 324 -2.65 -20.85 16.03
CA ALA A 324 -3.44 -19.64 15.85
C ALA A 324 -4.81 -19.95 15.20
N VAL A 325 -4.83 -20.76 14.15
CA VAL A 325 -6.09 -21.11 13.45
C VAL A 325 -6.95 -22.10 14.22
N ALA A 326 -6.37 -22.87 15.16
CA ALA A 326 -7.14 -23.66 16.11
C ALA A 326 -7.92 -22.78 17.11
N GLY A 327 -7.41 -21.59 17.44
CA GLY A 327 -8.14 -20.59 18.24
C GLY A 327 -9.20 -19.84 17.42
N GLU A 328 -8.83 -19.35 16.24
CA GLU A 328 -9.74 -18.63 15.34
C GLU A 328 -9.34 -18.86 13.87
N ILE A 329 -10.11 -19.68 13.17
CA ILE A 329 -9.79 -20.12 11.80
C ILE A 329 -9.66 -18.96 10.80
N ASP A 330 -10.45 -17.89 10.94
CA ASP A 330 -10.38 -16.73 10.04
C ASP A 330 -9.59 -15.55 10.61
N TYR A 331 -8.66 -15.82 11.54
CA TYR A 331 -7.69 -14.84 12.02
C TYR A 331 -6.60 -14.56 10.97
N ILE A 332 -6.94 -13.70 9.99
CA ILE A 332 -6.10 -13.37 8.82
C ILE A 332 -4.65 -12.96 9.13
N PRO A 333 -4.33 -12.25 10.24
CA PRO A 333 -2.94 -11.92 10.54
C PRO A 333 -2.01 -13.15 10.64
N ALA A 334 -2.51 -14.32 11.05
CA ALA A 334 -1.73 -15.56 11.06
C ALA A 334 -1.35 -16.02 9.65
N TYR A 335 -2.30 -15.92 8.70
CA TYR A 335 -2.09 -16.26 7.29
C TYR A 335 -1.09 -15.32 6.63
N ASP A 336 -1.15 -14.02 6.93
CA ASP A 336 -0.21 -13.02 6.43
C ASP A 336 1.21 -13.29 6.94
N ASN A 337 1.38 -13.60 8.24
CA ASN A 337 2.67 -13.93 8.82
C ASN A 337 3.25 -15.23 8.24
N LEU A 338 2.42 -16.27 8.06
CA LEU A 338 2.89 -17.53 7.47
C LEU A 338 3.25 -17.36 5.99
N ARG A 339 2.44 -16.63 5.20
CA ARG A 339 2.80 -16.25 3.82
C ARG A 339 4.16 -15.59 3.77
N TRP A 340 4.39 -14.61 4.65
CA TRP A 340 5.67 -13.92 4.71
C TRP A 340 6.83 -14.88 5.02
N ALA A 341 6.66 -15.74 6.02
CA ALA A 341 7.65 -16.76 6.40
C ALA A 341 7.94 -17.78 5.27
N LEU A 342 6.98 -18.05 4.38
CA LEU A 342 7.13 -18.97 3.26
C LEU A 342 7.80 -18.36 2.02
N ARG A 343 8.19 -17.08 2.05
CA ARG A 343 8.90 -16.46 0.92
C ARG A 343 10.33 -17.03 0.78
N PRO A 344 10.88 -17.14 -0.44
CA PRO A 344 12.22 -17.73 -0.66
C PRO A 344 13.34 -17.09 0.16
N ARG A 345 13.26 -15.77 0.39
CA ARG A 345 14.23 -15.01 1.19
C ARG A 345 14.27 -15.40 2.68
N TRP A 346 13.29 -16.16 3.16
CA TRP A 346 13.15 -16.64 4.54
C TRP A 346 13.22 -18.19 4.63
N GLY A 347 13.78 -18.85 3.62
CA GLY A 347 13.93 -20.31 3.60
C GLY A 347 12.70 -21.06 3.06
N GLY A 348 11.67 -20.35 2.59
CA GLY A 348 10.52 -20.94 1.90
C GLY A 348 10.73 -21.09 0.38
N SER A 349 9.63 -21.15 -0.38
CA SER A 349 9.67 -21.26 -1.85
C SER A 349 8.37 -20.78 -2.50
N HIS A 350 8.42 -20.45 -3.80
CA HIS A 350 7.20 -20.14 -4.56
C HIS A 350 6.19 -21.30 -4.55
N ASP A 351 6.68 -22.54 -4.59
CA ASP A 351 5.85 -23.74 -4.51
C ASP A 351 5.16 -23.86 -3.13
N ALA A 352 5.89 -23.60 -2.05
CA ALA A 352 5.32 -23.62 -0.70
C ALA A 352 4.24 -22.54 -0.52
N LEU A 353 4.48 -21.33 -1.04
CA LEU A 353 3.47 -20.25 -1.07
C LEU A 353 2.21 -20.67 -1.84
N TYR A 354 2.38 -21.18 -3.06
CA TYR A 354 1.25 -21.59 -3.91
C TYR A 354 0.45 -22.72 -3.25
N ARG A 355 1.14 -23.76 -2.73
CA ARG A 355 0.49 -24.86 -2.01
C ARG A 355 -0.25 -24.37 -0.78
N PHE A 356 0.32 -23.45 0.01
CA PHE A 356 -0.37 -22.87 1.15
C PHE A 356 -1.64 -22.12 0.73
N GLY A 357 -1.55 -21.30 -0.32
CA GLY A 357 -2.72 -20.64 -0.92
C GLY A 357 -3.81 -21.63 -1.34
N CYS A 358 -3.42 -22.72 -2.02
CA CYS A 358 -4.34 -23.77 -2.41
C CYS A 358 -5.02 -24.44 -1.21
N ARG A 359 -4.28 -24.76 -0.14
CA ARG A 359 -4.84 -25.30 1.12
C ARG A 359 -5.89 -24.37 1.71
N CYS A 360 -5.63 -23.05 1.68
CA CYS A 360 -6.58 -22.07 2.18
C CYS A 360 -7.87 -22.04 1.33
N ALA A 361 -7.75 -22.14 0.00
CA ALA A 361 -8.90 -22.27 -0.89
C ALA A 361 -9.67 -23.59 -0.67
N ASP A 362 -8.96 -24.69 -0.37
CA ASP A 362 -9.54 -26.01 -0.10
C ASP A 362 -10.37 -26.07 1.19
N THR A 363 -10.22 -25.11 2.11
CA THR A 363 -11.08 -25.02 3.30
C THR A 363 -12.55 -24.83 2.95
N ARG A 364 -12.85 -24.27 1.77
CA ARG A 364 -14.20 -23.90 1.31
C ARG A 364 -14.98 -23.05 2.32
N ARG A 365 -14.29 -22.38 3.24
CA ARG A 365 -14.85 -21.38 4.16
C ARG A 365 -15.09 -20.08 3.38
N TYR A 366 -15.93 -20.16 2.36
CA TYR A 366 -16.28 -19.04 1.49
C TYR A 366 -17.09 -17.98 2.23
N ASP A 367 -17.58 -18.28 3.44
CA ASP A 367 -18.06 -17.32 4.42
C ASP A 367 -16.95 -16.43 4.99
N THR A 368 -15.67 -16.74 4.76
CA THR A 368 -14.50 -16.07 5.33
C THR A 368 -13.48 -15.56 4.31
N MET A 369 -12.50 -14.77 4.74
CA MET A 369 -11.41 -14.32 3.85
C MET A 369 -10.32 -15.38 3.63
N VAL A 370 -10.39 -16.54 4.29
CA VAL A 370 -9.37 -17.60 4.20
C VAL A 370 -9.11 -18.07 2.76
N PRO A 371 -10.12 -18.39 1.92
CA PRO A 371 -9.84 -18.78 0.52
C PRO A 371 -9.13 -17.72 -0.32
N PHE A 372 -9.31 -16.43 0.03
CA PHE A 372 -8.68 -15.31 -0.67
C PHE A 372 -7.15 -15.27 -0.51
N VAL A 373 -6.61 -15.99 0.48
CA VAL A 373 -5.17 -16.17 0.70
C VAL A 373 -4.47 -16.77 -0.52
N LEU A 374 -5.16 -17.55 -1.35
CA LEU A 374 -4.63 -18.03 -2.64
C LEU A 374 -4.20 -16.87 -3.56
N LEU A 375 -5.06 -15.86 -3.73
CA LEU A 375 -4.75 -14.69 -4.57
C LEU A 375 -3.57 -13.91 -4.00
N GLN A 376 -3.56 -13.73 -2.69
CA GLN A 376 -2.46 -13.05 -2.05
C GLN A 376 -1.16 -13.84 -2.26
N ALA A 377 -1.18 -15.18 -2.16
CA ALA A 377 0.00 -16.02 -2.31
C ALA A 377 0.57 -15.94 -3.73
N ILE A 378 -0.30 -15.91 -4.73
CA ILE A 378 0.12 -15.72 -6.12
C ILE A 378 0.69 -14.31 -6.33
N ASN A 379 0.08 -13.27 -5.75
CA ASN A 379 0.63 -11.91 -5.79
C ASN A 379 2.01 -11.82 -5.11
N ASP A 380 2.23 -12.53 -4.00
CA ASP A 380 3.54 -12.59 -3.35
C ASP A 380 4.59 -13.23 -4.26
N ILE A 381 4.22 -14.32 -4.94
CA ILE A 381 5.10 -14.97 -5.92
C ILE A 381 5.41 -14.02 -7.08
N ASP A 382 4.39 -13.32 -7.60
CA ASP A 382 4.56 -12.34 -8.67
C ASP A 382 5.50 -11.20 -8.23
N GLU A 383 5.37 -10.72 -6.99
CA GLU A 383 6.29 -9.74 -6.40
C GLU A 383 7.73 -10.26 -6.30
N GLU A 384 7.94 -11.49 -5.83
CA GLU A 384 9.28 -12.13 -5.80
C GLU A 384 9.89 -12.26 -7.21
N LEU A 385 9.03 -12.37 -8.24
CA LEU A 385 9.39 -12.39 -9.66
C LEU A 385 9.41 -10.99 -10.30
N ALA A 386 9.39 -9.93 -9.49
CA ALA A 386 9.38 -8.52 -9.94
C ALA A 386 8.21 -8.16 -10.86
N TYR A 387 7.03 -8.71 -10.58
CA TYR A 387 5.75 -8.46 -11.25
C TYR A 387 5.75 -8.78 -12.75
N ASN A 388 6.51 -9.81 -13.16
CA ASN A 388 6.60 -10.22 -14.56
C ASN A 388 5.37 -11.00 -15.07
N CYS A 389 4.37 -11.24 -14.20
CA CYS A 389 3.13 -11.97 -14.48
C CYS A 389 3.32 -13.43 -14.90
N GLU A 390 4.53 -14.00 -14.81
CA GLU A 390 4.80 -15.38 -15.24
C GLU A 390 3.98 -16.39 -14.43
N VAL A 391 3.81 -16.16 -13.13
CA VAL A 391 3.05 -17.07 -12.26
C VAL A 391 1.58 -17.20 -12.68
N TRP A 392 0.97 -16.10 -13.13
CA TRP A 392 -0.43 -16.06 -13.57
C TRP A 392 -0.68 -16.85 -14.86
N ARG A 393 0.37 -17.05 -15.67
CA ARG A 393 0.32 -17.78 -16.94
C ARG A 393 0.72 -19.25 -16.82
N ARG A 394 1.11 -19.71 -15.63
CA ARG A 394 1.40 -21.13 -15.41
C ARG A 394 0.13 -21.96 -15.53
N GLU A 395 0.28 -23.14 -16.12
CA GLU A 395 -0.82 -24.08 -16.29
C GLU A 395 -1.51 -24.40 -14.94
N GLY A 396 -2.85 -24.42 -14.93
CA GLY A 396 -3.65 -24.72 -13.75
C GLY A 396 -3.83 -23.59 -12.73
N VAL A 397 -2.94 -22.58 -12.68
CA VAL A 397 -3.02 -21.49 -11.68
C VAL A 397 -4.31 -20.70 -11.82
N TYR A 398 -4.62 -20.21 -13.02
CA TYR A 398 -5.86 -19.46 -13.23
C TYR A 398 -7.10 -20.32 -13.02
N ALA A 399 -7.10 -21.58 -13.48
CA ALA A 399 -8.23 -22.48 -13.29
C ALA A 399 -8.57 -22.64 -11.81
N ARG A 400 -7.55 -22.77 -10.96
CA ARG A 400 -7.70 -22.87 -9.51
C ARG A 400 -8.23 -21.57 -8.87
N VAL A 401 -7.73 -20.42 -9.31
CA VAL A 401 -8.23 -19.11 -8.88
C VAL A 401 -9.69 -18.93 -9.27
N LYS A 402 -10.03 -19.29 -10.51
CA LYS A 402 -11.39 -19.21 -11.05
C LYS A 402 -12.36 -20.03 -10.21
N GLU A 403 -12.03 -21.30 -9.94
CA GLU A 403 -12.85 -22.20 -9.11
C GLU A 403 -13.17 -21.56 -7.75
N MET A 404 -12.14 -21.03 -7.07
CA MET A 404 -12.30 -20.41 -5.76
C MET A 404 -13.13 -19.11 -5.82
N LEU A 405 -12.90 -18.24 -6.81
CA LEU A 405 -13.66 -16.98 -6.95
C LEU A 405 -15.11 -17.20 -7.36
N ASP A 406 -15.39 -18.14 -8.27
CA ASP A 406 -16.77 -18.50 -8.65
C ASP A 406 -17.55 -19.04 -7.45
N ALA A 407 -16.93 -19.92 -6.66
CA ALA A 407 -17.54 -20.51 -5.47
C ALA A 407 -17.77 -19.45 -4.39
N MET A 408 -16.82 -18.55 -4.17
CA MET A 408 -17.02 -17.39 -3.29
C MET A 408 -18.15 -16.49 -3.76
N ALA A 409 -18.19 -16.10 -5.04
CA ALA A 409 -19.24 -15.25 -5.58
C ALA A 409 -20.65 -15.87 -5.50
N SER A 410 -20.72 -17.21 -5.43
CA SER A 410 -21.96 -17.97 -5.31
C SER A 410 -22.37 -18.26 -3.86
N ASP A 411 -21.51 -17.99 -2.88
CA ASP A 411 -21.79 -18.26 -1.47
C ASP A 411 -22.87 -17.28 -0.93
N PRO A 412 -23.93 -17.76 -0.27
CA PRO A 412 -25.02 -16.91 0.23
C PRO A 412 -24.60 -15.82 1.22
N SER A 413 -23.47 -15.98 1.90
CA SER A 413 -22.92 -14.96 2.82
C SER A 413 -22.32 -13.76 2.08
N ARG A 414 -22.09 -13.85 0.77
CA ARG A 414 -21.46 -12.82 -0.07
C ARG A 414 -22.47 -11.85 -0.65
N THR A 415 -23.32 -11.29 0.21
CA THR A 415 -24.25 -10.23 -0.19
C THR A 415 -23.51 -8.91 -0.38
N ASP A 416 -23.83 -8.19 -1.46
CA ASP A 416 -23.34 -6.83 -1.67
C ASP A 416 -23.76 -5.89 -0.53
N GLY A 417 -22.85 -5.00 -0.12
CA GLY A 417 -23.04 -4.14 1.05
C GLY A 417 -22.83 -4.83 2.41
N GLY A 418 -22.43 -6.11 2.42
CA GLY A 418 -22.06 -6.85 3.63
C GLY A 418 -20.70 -6.44 4.24
N ILE A 419 -20.34 -7.09 5.35
CA ILE A 419 -19.10 -6.83 6.12
C ILE A 419 -17.85 -7.28 5.34
N ARG A 420 -17.98 -8.37 4.58
CA ARG A 420 -16.92 -8.93 3.73
C ARG A 420 -17.15 -8.50 2.27
N PRO A 421 -16.14 -8.61 1.38
CA PRO A 421 -16.34 -8.31 -0.05
C PRO A 421 -17.55 -9.09 -0.57
N GLY A 422 -18.56 -8.36 -1.03
CA GLY A 422 -19.79 -8.93 -1.58
C GLY A 422 -19.52 -9.59 -2.94
N ARG A 423 -20.55 -10.26 -3.46
CA ARG A 423 -20.51 -10.93 -4.77
C ARG A 423 -19.90 -10.05 -5.85
N SER A 424 -20.35 -8.80 -5.95
CA SER A 424 -19.91 -7.88 -6.99
C SER A 424 -18.43 -7.50 -6.84
N SER A 425 -17.94 -7.31 -5.60
CA SER A 425 -16.52 -7.06 -5.34
C SER A 425 -15.66 -8.29 -5.66
N VAL A 426 -16.10 -9.50 -5.28
CA VAL A 426 -15.38 -10.76 -5.59
C VAL A 426 -15.27 -10.97 -7.09
N MET A 427 -16.37 -10.79 -7.83
CA MET A 427 -16.38 -10.87 -9.29
C MET A 427 -15.52 -9.78 -9.94
N SER A 428 -15.45 -8.57 -9.36
CA SER A 428 -14.59 -7.50 -9.88
C SER A 428 -13.11 -7.83 -9.72
N VAL A 429 -12.71 -8.52 -8.64
CA VAL A 429 -11.37 -9.10 -8.53
C VAL A 429 -11.16 -10.19 -9.57
N HIS A 430 -12.16 -11.03 -9.83
CA HIS A 430 -12.08 -12.06 -10.86
C HIS A 430 -11.81 -11.48 -12.25
N VAL A 431 -12.47 -10.38 -12.64
CA VAL A 431 -12.14 -9.66 -13.89
C VAL A 431 -10.65 -9.33 -13.97
N ALA A 432 -10.07 -8.79 -12.90
CA ALA A 432 -8.65 -8.44 -12.87
C ALA A 432 -7.74 -9.67 -13.01
N MET A 433 -8.08 -10.78 -12.35
CA MET A 433 -7.27 -12.00 -12.40
C MET A 433 -7.37 -12.71 -13.76
N ALA A 434 -8.55 -12.70 -14.38
CA ALA A 434 -8.78 -13.22 -15.72
C ALA A 434 -7.96 -12.45 -16.76
N GLU A 435 -7.95 -11.11 -16.68
CA GLU A 435 -7.15 -10.26 -17.55
C GLU A 435 -5.64 -10.56 -17.41
N ARG A 436 -5.12 -10.61 -16.18
CA ARG A 436 -3.69 -10.94 -15.93
C ARG A 436 -3.29 -12.31 -16.47
N ALA A 437 -4.20 -13.28 -16.40
CA ALA A 437 -4.01 -14.62 -16.94
C ALA A 437 -4.21 -14.71 -18.48
N GLY A 438 -4.50 -13.60 -19.16
CA GLY A 438 -4.75 -13.55 -20.60
C GLY A 438 -6.12 -14.12 -21.02
N GLN A 439 -7.04 -14.32 -20.06
CA GLN A 439 -8.37 -14.90 -20.27
C GLN A 439 -9.37 -13.78 -20.57
N TYR A 440 -9.14 -13.05 -21.67
CA TYR A 440 -9.89 -11.83 -22.01
C TYR A 440 -11.39 -12.08 -22.21
N ASP A 441 -11.79 -13.23 -22.79
CA ASP A 441 -13.21 -13.58 -22.98
C ASP A 441 -13.94 -13.73 -21.64
N GLU A 442 -13.32 -14.39 -20.66
CA GLU A 442 -13.89 -14.56 -19.33
C GLU A 442 -13.93 -13.23 -18.57
N ALA A 443 -12.86 -12.44 -18.66
CA ALA A 443 -12.82 -11.09 -18.10
C ALA A 443 -13.95 -10.23 -18.66
N ARG A 444 -14.19 -10.32 -19.98
CA ARG A 444 -15.25 -9.57 -20.65
C ARG A 444 -16.64 -10.04 -20.22
N ARG A 445 -16.88 -11.35 -20.18
CA ARG A 445 -18.15 -11.95 -19.72
C ARG A 445 -18.51 -11.48 -18.31
N LEU A 446 -17.55 -11.53 -17.38
CA LEU A 446 -17.73 -11.09 -16.00
C LEU A 446 -18.02 -9.60 -15.90
N LEU A 447 -17.32 -8.78 -16.69
CA LEU A 447 -17.52 -7.33 -16.73
C LEU A 447 -18.92 -6.97 -17.24
N ASP A 448 -19.38 -7.64 -18.30
CA ASP A 448 -20.71 -7.46 -18.86
C ASP A 448 -21.81 -7.95 -17.88
N GLU A 449 -21.58 -9.04 -17.13
CA GLU A 449 -22.49 -9.55 -16.09
C GLU A 449 -22.60 -8.59 -14.90
N LEU A 450 -21.50 -7.94 -14.52
CA LEU A 450 -21.46 -6.98 -13.43
C LEU A 450 -22.22 -5.70 -13.79
N GLY A 451 -22.04 -5.17 -15.02
CA GLY A 451 -22.64 -3.91 -15.43
C GLY A 451 -22.34 -2.79 -14.42
N ASP A 452 -23.39 -2.10 -13.97
CA ASP A 452 -23.29 -1.00 -12.99
C ASP A 452 -22.81 -1.45 -11.59
N ARG A 453 -22.83 -2.76 -11.29
CA ARG A 453 -22.31 -3.31 -10.03
C ARG A 453 -20.80 -3.53 -10.05
N PHE A 454 -20.11 -3.26 -11.17
CA PHE A 454 -18.67 -3.39 -11.25
C PHE A 454 -17.98 -2.48 -10.22
N ASP A 455 -17.28 -3.10 -9.28
CA ASP A 455 -16.62 -2.41 -8.18
C ASP A 455 -15.26 -1.88 -8.65
N ARG A 456 -15.29 -0.63 -9.13
CA ARG A 456 -14.12 0.03 -9.70
C ARG A 456 -13.00 0.21 -8.67
N GLU A 457 -13.35 0.53 -7.44
CA GLU A 457 -12.34 0.75 -6.40
C GLU A 457 -11.58 -0.54 -6.10
N ILE A 458 -12.29 -1.66 -6.02
CA ILE A 458 -11.67 -2.97 -5.85
C ILE A 458 -10.83 -3.34 -7.05
N PHE A 459 -11.33 -3.15 -8.28
CA PHE A 459 -10.53 -3.43 -9.48
C PHE A 459 -9.21 -2.64 -9.49
N ASP A 460 -9.26 -1.35 -9.15
CA ASP A 460 -8.08 -0.46 -9.13
C ASP A 460 -7.05 -0.88 -8.07
N LEU A 461 -7.46 -1.50 -6.96
CA LEU A 461 -6.53 -2.05 -5.95
C LEU A 461 -5.73 -3.25 -6.48
N TRP A 462 -6.30 -4.01 -7.40
CA TRP A 462 -5.69 -5.22 -7.97
C TRP A 462 -5.02 -4.96 -9.33
N CYS A 463 -4.98 -3.73 -9.81
CA CYS A 463 -4.51 -3.40 -11.15
C CYS A 463 -3.54 -2.22 -11.12
N GLY A 464 -2.30 -2.41 -11.59
CA GLY A 464 -1.31 -1.32 -11.66
C GLY A 464 -1.66 -0.24 -12.69
N HIS A 465 -2.44 -0.59 -13.73
CA HIS A 465 -2.87 0.35 -14.76
C HIS A 465 -4.32 0.07 -15.19
N PRO A 466 -5.32 0.33 -14.33
CA PRO A 466 -6.66 -0.23 -14.49
C PRO A 466 -7.39 0.26 -15.75
N GLN A 467 -7.11 1.48 -16.22
CA GLN A 467 -7.69 1.96 -17.49
C GLN A 467 -7.12 1.22 -18.71
N TYR A 468 -5.82 0.93 -18.73
CA TYR A 468 -5.17 0.15 -19.78
C TYR A 468 -5.70 -1.28 -19.84
N LEU A 469 -5.84 -1.93 -18.68
CA LEU A 469 -6.35 -3.30 -18.61
C LEU A 469 -7.82 -3.39 -19.05
N LEU A 470 -8.67 -2.46 -18.63
CA LEU A 470 -10.05 -2.39 -19.15
C LEU A 470 -10.06 -2.20 -20.67
N ALA A 471 -9.32 -1.23 -21.19
CA ALA A 471 -9.23 -0.99 -22.62
C ALA A 471 -8.75 -2.25 -23.37
N GLY A 472 -7.77 -2.95 -22.81
CA GLY A 472 -7.28 -4.25 -23.28
C GLY A 472 -8.37 -5.31 -23.35
N ILE A 473 -9.16 -5.52 -22.28
CA ILE A 473 -10.26 -6.50 -22.28
C ILE A 473 -11.22 -6.25 -23.46
N TYR A 474 -11.64 -5.00 -23.68
CA TYR A 474 -12.50 -4.66 -24.82
C TYR A 474 -11.80 -4.84 -26.17
N ALA A 475 -10.52 -4.48 -26.27
CA ALA A 475 -9.75 -4.57 -27.51
C ALA A 475 -9.49 -6.02 -27.94
N PHE A 476 -9.10 -6.90 -27.00
CA PHE A 476 -8.80 -8.30 -27.27
C PHE A 476 -10.04 -9.19 -27.46
N THR A 477 -11.24 -8.71 -27.08
CA THR A 477 -12.52 -9.42 -27.32
C THR A 477 -13.38 -8.77 -28.41
N GLY A 478 -12.95 -7.61 -28.92
CA GLY A 478 -13.69 -6.83 -29.90
C GLY A 478 -13.58 -7.35 -31.33
N LYS A 479 -14.24 -6.67 -32.27
CA LYS A 479 -14.25 -7.03 -33.70
C LYS A 479 -12.85 -6.93 -34.34
N GLY A 480 -11.99 -6.07 -33.80
CA GLY A 480 -10.59 -5.91 -34.22
C GLY A 480 -9.59 -6.88 -33.56
N SER A 481 -10.04 -7.77 -32.67
CA SER A 481 -9.18 -8.61 -31.81
C SER A 481 -8.12 -9.41 -32.57
N GLN A 482 -8.47 -10.02 -33.71
CA GLN A 482 -7.50 -10.80 -34.51
C GLN A 482 -6.33 -9.95 -35.00
N ALA A 483 -6.59 -8.71 -35.41
CA ALA A 483 -5.54 -7.79 -35.85
C ALA A 483 -4.66 -7.35 -34.67
N ILE A 484 -5.25 -7.10 -33.49
CA ILE A 484 -4.53 -6.75 -32.26
C ILE A 484 -3.63 -7.91 -31.81
N THR A 485 -4.17 -9.13 -31.75
CA THR A 485 -3.39 -10.33 -31.39
C THR A 485 -2.22 -10.53 -32.33
N LYS A 486 -2.44 -10.38 -33.65
CA LYS A 486 -1.36 -10.43 -34.64
C LYS A 486 -0.34 -9.30 -34.47
N ALA A 487 -0.77 -8.10 -34.09
CA ALA A 487 0.11 -6.97 -33.82
C ALA A 487 1.05 -7.28 -32.64
N TRP A 488 0.52 -7.85 -31.56
CA TRP A 488 1.30 -8.27 -30.40
C TRP A 488 2.24 -9.44 -30.69
N GLN A 489 1.79 -10.46 -31.44
CA GLN A 489 2.67 -11.54 -31.92
C GLN A 489 3.84 -10.98 -32.73
N THR A 490 3.54 -10.11 -33.71
CA THR A 490 4.55 -9.45 -34.55
C THR A 490 5.54 -8.64 -33.70
N LEU A 491 5.04 -7.90 -32.70
CA LEU A 491 5.90 -7.13 -31.79
C LEU A 491 6.80 -8.01 -30.92
N ASN A 492 6.29 -9.15 -30.44
CA ASN A 492 7.01 -10.05 -29.55
C ASN A 492 8.06 -10.90 -30.27
N GLU A 493 7.78 -11.32 -31.51
CA GLU A 493 8.68 -12.14 -32.33
C GLU A 493 9.77 -11.31 -33.04
N ALA A 494 9.55 -10.01 -33.22
CA ALA A 494 10.49 -9.15 -33.92
C ALA A 494 11.81 -8.95 -33.15
N PRO A 495 12.97 -8.97 -33.86
CA PRO A 495 14.25 -8.57 -33.28
C PRO A 495 14.18 -7.18 -32.63
N LYS A 496 14.89 -7.00 -31.52
CA LYS A 496 14.99 -5.72 -30.82
C LYS A 496 16.35 -5.07 -31.10
N PRO A 497 16.40 -3.76 -31.43
CA PRO A 497 15.27 -2.85 -31.65
C PRO A 497 14.47 -3.18 -32.93
N CYS A 498 13.15 -2.95 -32.90
CA CYS A 498 12.28 -3.24 -34.05
C CYS A 498 12.58 -2.31 -35.23
N SER A 499 12.61 -2.85 -36.45
CA SER A 499 12.78 -2.04 -37.66
C SER A 499 11.54 -1.20 -37.98
N ASP A 500 11.73 -0.09 -38.69
CA ASP A 500 10.63 0.77 -39.16
C ASP A 500 9.59 0.01 -39.98
N SER A 501 10.01 -0.99 -40.78
CA SER A 501 9.10 -1.84 -41.55
C SER A 501 8.16 -2.63 -40.64
N VAL A 502 8.69 -3.23 -39.57
CA VAL A 502 7.91 -3.96 -38.56
C VAL A 502 6.99 -3.00 -37.81
N LEU A 503 7.48 -1.82 -37.41
CA LEU A 503 6.64 -0.83 -36.73
C LEU A 503 5.46 -0.36 -37.59
N ARG A 504 5.67 -0.14 -38.90
CA ARG A 504 4.60 0.19 -39.86
C ARG A 504 3.61 -0.95 -40.04
N GLN A 505 4.08 -2.20 -40.05
CA GLN A 505 3.21 -3.37 -40.11
C GLN A 505 2.30 -3.45 -38.87
N ILE A 506 2.87 -3.28 -37.66
CA ILE A 506 2.14 -3.26 -36.40
C ILE A 506 1.13 -2.10 -36.39
N GLN A 507 1.54 -0.92 -36.86
CA GLN A 507 0.67 0.25 -36.95
C GLN A 507 -0.54 -0.01 -37.85
N SER A 508 -0.33 -0.60 -39.02
CA SER A 508 -1.42 -0.96 -39.93
C SER A 508 -2.39 -1.96 -39.29
N LEU A 509 -1.91 -2.91 -38.49
CA LEU A 509 -2.76 -3.84 -37.76
C LEU A 509 -3.64 -3.13 -36.72
N PHE A 510 -3.10 -2.17 -35.96
CA PHE A 510 -3.89 -1.35 -35.04
C PHE A 510 -4.88 -0.43 -35.75
N GLN A 511 -4.52 0.13 -36.91
CA GLN A 511 -5.45 0.92 -37.74
C GLN A 511 -6.61 0.07 -38.28
N ASN A 512 -6.32 -1.16 -38.71
CA ASN A 512 -7.35 -2.11 -39.14
C ASN A 512 -8.29 -2.48 -37.99
N ALA A 513 -7.74 -2.74 -36.80
CA ALA A 513 -8.53 -3.00 -35.60
C ALA A 513 -9.42 -1.81 -35.22
N LEU A 514 -8.86 -0.59 -35.26
CA LEU A 514 -9.57 0.66 -35.00
C LEU A 514 -10.77 0.87 -35.94
N ALA A 515 -10.61 0.52 -37.22
CA ALA A 515 -11.67 0.64 -38.21
C ALA A 515 -12.76 -0.45 -38.09
N ALA A 516 -12.40 -1.62 -37.56
CA ALA A 516 -13.30 -2.77 -37.44
C ALA A 516 -14.23 -2.71 -36.22
N ASP A 517 -13.82 -2.02 -35.16
CA ASP A 517 -14.53 -1.99 -33.88
C ASP A 517 -15.47 -0.79 -33.74
N ASP A 518 -16.55 -0.95 -33.00
CA ASP A 518 -17.49 0.12 -32.62
C ASP A 518 -17.41 0.48 -31.13
N ASN A 519 -16.78 -0.35 -30.30
CA ASN A 519 -16.61 -0.09 -28.88
C ASN A 519 -15.55 0.98 -28.61
N GLU A 520 -15.92 2.05 -27.91
CA GLU A 520 -14.99 3.17 -27.68
C GLU A 520 -13.77 2.82 -26.80
N TRP A 521 -13.85 1.83 -25.90
CA TRP A 521 -12.66 1.38 -25.16
C TRP A 521 -11.67 0.65 -26.07
N SER A 522 -12.16 -0.21 -26.96
CA SER A 522 -11.34 -0.88 -27.99
C SER A 522 -10.71 0.12 -28.96
N LYS A 523 -11.50 1.10 -29.45
CA LYS A 523 -10.98 2.16 -30.30
C LYS A 523 -9.93 3.01 -29.61
N GLU A 524 -10.14 3.39 -28.35
CA GLU A 524 -9.17 4.19 -27.61
C GLU A 524 -7.85 3.43 -27.44
N TYR A 525 -7.90 2.14 -27.10
CA TYR A 525 -6.73 1.27 -27.07
C TYR A 525 -5.96 1.28 -28.39
N CYS A 526 -6.65 1.18 -29.52
CA CYS A 526 -6.01 1.22 -30.83
C CYS A 526 -5.45 2.61 -31.17
N ARG A 527 -6.18 3.70 -30.87
CA ARG A 527 -5.73 5.09 -31.12
C ARG A 527 -4.42 5.39 -30.40
N VAL A 528 -4.30 5.00 -29.13
CA VAL A 528 -3.09 5.27 -28.35
C VAL A 528 -1.89 4.51 -28.89
N TRP A 529 -2.07 3.27 -29.37
CA TRP A 529 -1.01 2.49 -30.03
C TRP A 529 -0.61 3.06 -31.38
N VAL A 530 -1.57 3.55 -32.19
CA VAL A 530 -1.25 4.21 -33.47
C VAL A 530 -0.43 5.48 -33.23
N ALA A 531 -0.85 6.34 -32.30
CA ALA A 531 -0.14 7.57 -31.97
C ALA A 531 1.28 7.31 -31.40
N GLU A 532 1.41 6.27 -30.58
CA GLU A 532 2.68 5.79 -30.04
C GLU A 532 3.63 5.34 -31.17
N LEU A 533 3.13 4.56 -32.14
CA LEU A 533 3.93 4.10 -33.29
C LEU A 533 4.30 5.24 -34.26
N ASP A 534 3.40 6.20 -34.48
CA ASP A 534 3.69 7.43 -35.24
C ASP A 534 4.82 8.24 -34.60
N GLY A 535 4.78 8.39 -33.28
CA GLY A 535 5.81 9.05 -32.50
C GLY A 535 7.18 8.38 -32.64
N ARG A 536 7.23 7.05 -32.56
CA ARG A 536 8.47 6.28 -32.74
C ARG A 536 9.05 6.42 -34.15
N LEU A 537 8.23 6.26 -35.17
CA LEU A 537 8.64 6.42 -36.57
C LEU A 537 9.11 7.85 -36.85
N GLY A 538 8.43 8.85 -36.28
CA GLY A 538 8.82 10.26 -36.37
C GLY A 538 10.17 10.53 -35.69
N PHE A 539 10.36 10.03 -34.47
CA PHE A 539 11.59 10.18 -33.70
C PHE A 539 12.79 9.54 -34.41
N ALA A 540 12.63 8.33 -34.95
CA ALA A 540 13.67 7.66 -35.74
C ALA A 540 14.09 8.49 -36.98
N ALA A 541 13.15 9.24 -37.56
CA ALA A 541 13.41 10.19 -38.65
C ALA A 541 13.94 11.56 -38.18
N GLY A 542 14.28 11.72 -36.89
CA GLY A 542 14.81 12.97 -36.32
C GLY A 542 13.76 14.05 -36.06
N LYS A 543 12.46 13.73 -36.16
CA LYS A 543 11.40 14.70 -35.84
C LYS A 543 11.20 14.80 -34.32
N PRO A 544 10.89 15.99 -33.79
CA PRO A 544 10.46 16.12 -32.40
C PRO A 544 9.17 15.33 -32.19
N TRP A 545 9.08 14.61 -31.08
CA TRP A 545 7.88 13.88 -30.67
C TRP A 545 7.26 14.56 -29.45
N GLU A 546 6.12 15.21 -29.65
CA GLU A 546 5.27 15.67 -28.55
C GLU A 546 4.44 14.49 -28.03
N ARG A 547 4.59 14.14 -26.75
CA ARG A 547 3.82 13.07 -26.14
C ARG A 547 2.63 13.66 -25.41
N LYS A 548 1.45 13.52 -26.01
CA LYS A 548 0.19 13.99 -25.44
C LYS A 548 -0.29 13.06 -24.32
N PHE A 549 -1.05 13.63 -23.39
CA PHE A 549 -1.81 12.87 -22.39
C PHE A 549 -3.12 12.42 -23.02
N ASP A 550 -3.23 11.13 -23.31
CA ASP A 550 -4.43 10.55 -23.89
C ASP A 550 -5.60 10.61 -22.87
N PRO A 551 -6.86 10.70 -23.33
CA PRO A 551 -8.05 10.84 -22.46
C PRO A 551 -8.10 9.92 -21.24
N LYS A 552 -7.54 8.72 -21.35
CA LYS A 552 -7.59 7.67 -20.32
C LYS A 552 -6.22 7.33 -19.72
N LEU A 553 -5.20 8.09 -20.10
CA LEU A 553 -3.80 7.89 -19.73
C LEU A 553 -3.28 6.46 -20.02
N LEU A 554 -3.82 5.77 -21.04
CA LEU A 554 -3.47 4.38 -21.39
C LEU A 554 -1.99 4.21 -21.75
N CYS A 555 -1.34 5.25 -22.27
CA CYS A 555 0.08 5.23 -22.64
C CYS A 555 0.98 5.84 -21.55
N TRP A 556 0.47 5.97 -20.33
CA TRP A 556 1.15 6.58 -19.19
C TRP A 556 1.01 5.71 -17.93
N TRP A 557 2.09 5.00 -17.58
CA TRP A 557 2.15 4.19 -16.38
C TRP A 557 2.20 5.09 -15.14
N MET A 558 1.23 4.91 -14.26
CA MET A 558 1.19 5.57 -12.96
C MET A 558 2.09 4.79 -12.00
N THR A 559 3.39 5.09 -12.00
CA THR A 559 4.35 4.39 -11.16
C THR A 559 4.10 4.65 -9.68
N ASP A 560 3.68 5.88 -9.33
CA ASP A 560 3.14 6.19 -8.01
C ASP A 560 2.05 7.27 -8.07
N GLY A 561 1.20 7.26 -7.04
CA GLY A 561 0.08 8.17 -6.91
C GLY A 561 -1.04 7.86 -7.89
N THR A 562 -2.06 8.72 -7.89
CA THR A 562 -3.17 8.69 -8.85
C THR A 562 -3.04 9.88 -9.79
N TRP A 563 -3.25 9.65 -11.08
CA TRP A 563 -3.13 10.67 -12.11
C TRP A 563 -4.45 10.87 -12.86
N SER A 564 -4.75 12.11 -13.18
CA SER A 564 -5.85 12.48 -14.06
C SER A 564 -5.36 13.45 -15.13
N ARG A 565 -5.95 13.34 -16.31
CA ARG A 565 -5.71 14.27 -17.41
C ARG A 565 -6.40 15.60 -17.12
N GLU A 566 -5.70 16.71 -17.29
CA GLU A 566 -6.27 18.06 -17.23
C GLU A 566 -6.50 18.60 -18.66
N SER A 567 -5.56 18.36 -19.57
CA SER A 567 -5.67 18.69 -20.99
C SER A 567 -4.89 17.68 -21.85
N GLU A 568 -4.84 17.83 -23.19
CA GLU A 568 -3.93 17.00 -24.01
C GLU A 568 -2.45 17.24 -23.70
N ASP A 569 -2.12 18.37 -23.10
CA ASP A 569 -0.76 18.78 -22.78
C ASP A 569 -0.45 18.76 -21.29
N SER A 570 -1.40 18.41 -20.41
CA SER A 570 -1.16 18.36 -18.97
C SER A 570 -1.91 17.25 -18.25
N ALA A 571 -1.25 16.70 -17.23
CA ALA A 571 -1.83 15.78 -16.26
C ALA A 571 -1.47 16.19 -14.83
N ILE A 572 -2.36 15.86 -13.89
CA ILE A 572 -2.22 16.16 -12.47
C ILE A 572 -2.14 14.84 -11.69
N GLY A 573 -1.07 14.69 -10.93
CA GLY A 573 -0.86 13.60 -9.99
C GLY A 573 -1.12 14.04 -8.54
N HIS A 574 -1.60 13.12 -7.72
CA HIS A 574 -1.77 13.30 -6.28
C HIS A 574 -1.52 11.97 -5.54
N SER A 575 -1.17 12.05 -4.25
CA SER A 575 -1.00 10.85 -3.44
C SER A 575 -2.36 10.22 -3.14
N HIS A 576 -2.50 8.90 -3.37
CA HIS A 576 -3.66 8.13 -2.93
C HIS A 576 -3.56 7.65 -1.47
N ARG A 577 -2.39 7.81 -0.85
CA ARG A 577 -2.09 7.43 0.54
C ARG A 577 -2.02 8.67 1.43
N ALA A 578 -2.03 8.48 2.75
CA ALA A 578 -1.79 9.57 3.71
C ALA A 578 -0.50 10.35 3.37
N THR A 579 0.55 9.63 2.97
CA THR A 579 1.71 10.19 2.26
C THR A 579 2.18 9.20 1.17
N GLY A 580 2.56 9.70 -0.01
CA GLY A 580 3.02 8.84 -1.11
C GLY A 580 3.69 9.60 -2.25
N ARG A 581 4.67 8.97 -2.91
CA ARG A 581 5.30 9.53 -4.11
C ARG A 581 4.26 9.72 -5.21
N VAL A 582 4.52 10.65 -6.12
CA VAL A 582 3.61 10.95 -7.24
C VAL A 582 4.45 11.03 -8.50
N ARG A 583 4.39 9.97 -9.31
CA ARG A 583 5.24 9.78 -10.48
C ARG A 583 4.47 9.14 -11.61
N ILE A 584 4.73 9.60 -12.83
CA ILE A 584 4.13 9.08 -14.06
C ILE A 584 5.23 8.80 -15.08
N ARG A 585 5.06 7.70 -15.81
CA ARG A 585 6.04 7.19 -16.76
C ARG A 585 5.40 7.04 -18.14
N PRO A 586 6.04 7.52 -19.20
CA PRO A 586 5.60 7.19 -20.55
C PRO A 586 5.78 5.68 -20.80
N ALA A 587 4.79 5.02 -21.41
CA ALA A 587 4.87 3.59 -21.73
C ALA A 587 6.05 3.20 -22.62
N PHE A 588 6.63 4.17 -23.29
CA PHE A 588 7.84 4.01 -24.06
C PHE A 588 8.70 5.25 -23.97
N VAL A 589 10.00 5.03 -23.97
CA VAL A 589 11.01 6.06 -24.00
C VAL A 589 11.87 5.84 -25.24
N PRO A 590 12.09 6.88 -26.07
CA PRO A 590 13.01 6.79 -27.19
C PRO A 590 14.44 6.43 -26.77
N MET A 591 15.23 5.89 -27.70
CA MET A 591 16.63 5.54 -27.44
C MET A 591 17.52 6.79 -27.32
N PHE A 592 18.55 6.70 -26.48
CA PHE A 592 19.62 7.71 -26.36
C PHE A 592 20.51 7.74 -27.62
N PRO A 593 21.19 8.87 -27.90
CA PRO A 593 21.15 10.13 -27.16
C PRO A 593 19.89 10.97 -27.47
N LEU A 594 19.33 11.59 -26.43
CA LEU A 594 18.03 12.27 -26.52
C LEU A 594 17.94 13.50 -25.62
N GLU A 595 17.07 14.42 -26.01
CA GLU A 595 16.64 15.57 -25.22
C GLU A 595 15.17 15.36 -24.82
N VAL A 596 14.88 15.54 -23.53
CA VAL A 596 13.53 15.59 -22.97
C VAL A 596 13.23 17.01 -22.52
N GLU A 597 12.05 17.52 -22.85
CA GLU A 597 11.55 18.79 -22.35
C GLU A 597 10.15 18.60 -21.75
N PHE A 598 9.87 19.23 -20.61
CA PHE A 598 8.57 19.19 -19.95
C PHE A 598 8.40 20.36 -18.97
N GLY A 599 7.16 20.67 -18.62
CA GLY A 599 6.81 21.57 -17.51
C GLY A 599 6.45 20.79 -16.25
N VAL A 600 6.90 21.26 -15.09
CA VAL A 600 6.55 20.70 -13.77
C VAL A 600 6.19 21.79 -12.77
N GLU A 601 5.17 21.52 -11.95
CA GLU A 601 4.65 22.43 -10.93
C GLU A 601 4.16 21.64 -9.71
N ALA A 602 4.42 22.18 -8.52
CA ALA A 602 3.77 21.74 -7.28
C ALA A 602 2.62 22.70 -6.94
N ILE A 603 1.41 22.17 -6.86
CA ILE A 603 0.20 22.89 -6.47
C ILE A 603 -0.01 22.68 -4.97
N HIS A 604 -0.18 23.78 -4.23
CA HIS A 604 -0.19 23.80 -2.75
C HIS A 604 1.09 23.22 -2.13
N PRO A 605 2.28 23.72 -2.51
CA PRO A 605 3.55 23.15 -2.05
C PRO A 605 3.69 23.30 -0.52
N PRO A 606 4.38 22.35 0.14
CA PRO A 606 4.71 22.45 1.55
C PRO A 606 5.70 23.58 1.84
N LYS A 607 5.90 23.84 3.13
CA LYS A 607 7.03 24.67 3.62
C LYS A 607 8.39 23.97 3.54
N TYR A 608 8.44 22.66 3.34
CA TYR A 608 9.67 21.90 3.18
C TYR A 608 10.01 21.68 1.69
N PRO A 609 11.27 21.36 1.35
CA PRO A 609 11.70 21.23 -0.03
C PRO A 609 11.08 20.02 -0.73
N LEU A 610 10.60 20.21 -1.95
CA LEU A 610 10.21 19.13 -2.86
C LEU A 610 11.19 19.07 -4.03
N THR A 611 11.61 17.85 -4.38
CA THR A 611 12.41 17.51 -5.54
C THR A 611 11.48 17.13 -6.68
N LEU A 612 11.35 18.03 -7.66
CA LEU A 612 10.50 17.87 -8.83
C LEU A 612 11.36 17.70 -10.08
N GLY A 613 11.07 16.72 -10.93
CA GLY A 613 11.92 16.50 -12.09
C GLY A 613 11.70 15.22 -12.86
N LEU A 614 12.79 14.79 -13.52
CA LEU A 614 12.92 13.55 -14.26
C LEU A 614 13.83 12.60 -13.46
N PHE A 615 13.36 11.37 -13.27
CA PHE A 615 14.03 10.36 -12.46
C PHE A 615 14.27 9.09 -13.27
N ILE A 616 15.54 8.71 -13.45
CA ILE A 616 15.94 7.50 -14.18
C ILE A 616 16.34 6.44 -13.15
N PRO A 617 15.59 5.33 -13.00
CA PRO A 617 15.95 4.27 -12.07
C PRO A 617 17.30 3.64 -12.42
N GLN A 618 18.13 3.39 -11.41
CA GLN A 618 19.39 2.68 -11.55
C GLN A 618 19.14 1.15 -11.53
N GLY A 619 19.69 0.44 -12.52
CA GLY A 619 19.60 -1.02 -12.63
C GLY A 619 18.43 -1.54 -13.47
N ALA A 620 18.51 -2.82 -13.86
CA ALA A 620 17.60 -3.44 -14.83
C ALA A 620 16.16 -3.69 -14.31
N ARG A 621 15.90 -3.49 -13.00
CA ARG A 621 14.60 -3.75 -12.36
C ARG A 621 13.93 -2.44 -11.97
N ALA A 622 13.47 -1.70 -12.96
CA ALA A 622 12.72 -0.47 -12.79
C ALA A 622 11.27 -0.76 -12.35
N GLY A 623 10.99 -0.90 -11.05
CA GLY A 623 9.59 -1.03 -10.62
C GLY A 623 9.27 -1.26 -9.15
N VAL A 624 10.22 -1.52 -8.24
CA VAL A 624 9.88 -1.89 -6.85
C VAL A 624 10.90 -1.34 -5.86
N GLY A 625 10.48 -0.47 -4.93
CA GLY A 625 11.26 -0.05 -3.74
C GLY A 625 12.10 1.24 -3.88
N ASP A 626 13.05 1.43 -2.95
CA ASP A 626 14.10 2.47 -2.93
C ASP A 626 15.19 2.19 -3.98
N THR A 627 14.78 1.93 -5.22
CA THR A 627 15.71 1.94 -6.34
C THR A 627 16.42 3.30 -6.35
N PRO A 628 17.76 3.37 -6.34
CA PRO A 628 18.42 4.65 -6.48
C PRO A 628 18.12 5.21 -7.87
N TYR A 629 18.04 6.54 -8.00
CA TYR A 629 17.71 7.21 -9.26
C TYR A 629 18.87 8.09 -9.69
N HIS A 630 19.10 8.22 -10.99
CA HIS A 630 19.69 9.44 -11.52
C HIS A 630 18.59 10.50 -11.56
N GLN A 631 18.85 11.68 -11.02
CA GLN A 631 17.83 12.71 -10.79
C GLN A 631 18.21 13.99 -11.54
N PHE A 632 17.23 14.56 -12.23
CA PHE A 632 17.34 15.84 -12.94
C PHE A 632 16.21 16.73 -12.48
N PHE A 633 16.49 17.64 -11.55
CA PHE A 633 15.44 18.19 -10.71
C PHE A 633 15.58 19.69 -10.43
N VAL A 634 14.47 20.26 -9.98
CA VAL A 634 14.41 21.51 -9.22
C VAL A 634 13.97 21.21 -7.80
N ARG A 635 14.47 21.97 -6.83
CA ARG A 635 14.10 21.84 -5.42
C ARG A 635 13.40 23.11 -4.94
N THR A 636 12.11 23.00 -4.66
CA THR A 636 11.19 24.15 -4.55
C THR A 636 11.55 25.16 -3.47
N SER A 637 11.57 24.78 -2.19
CA SER A 637 11.83 25.75 -1.10
C SER A 637 13.28 26.21 -1.01
N ASP A 638 14.19 25.48 -1.65
CA ASP A 638 15.62 25.78 -1.63
C ASP A 638 16.04 26.66 -2.82
N ASN A 639 15.16 26.86 -3.81
CA ASN A 639 15.45 27.54 -5.08
C ASN A 639 16.72 27.00 -5.75
N GLN A 640 16.78 25.67 -5.92
CA GLN A 640 17.92 24.99 -6.51
C GLN A 640 17.53 24.18 -7.76
N ALA A 641 18.46 24.04 -8.68
CA ALA A 641 18.43 23.03 -9.74
C ALA A 641 19.58 22.05 -9.54
N GLY A 642 19.39 20.77 -9.85
CA GLY A 642 20.36 19.72 -9.54
C GLY A 642 20.41 18.54 -10.49
N ILE A 643 21.60 17.96 -10.60
CA ILE A 643 21.85 16.67 -11.25
C ILE A 643 22.47 15.71 -10.23
N GLU A 644 21.81 14.59 -10.00
CA GLU A 644 22.33 13.47 -9.20
C GLU A 644 22.62 12.27 -10.11
N ILE A 645 23.85 11.76 -10.06
CA ILE A 645 24.28 10.56 -10.80
C ILE A 645 25.00 9.66 -9.80
N ASP A 646 24.56 8.40 -9.67
CA ASP A 646 25.15 7.41 -8.76
C ASP A 646 25.28 7.90 -7.30
N GLY A 647 24.29 8.68 -6.86
CA GLY A 647 24.25 9.28 -5.52
C GLY A 647 25.13 10.51 -5.32
N ASP A 648 26.00 10.87 -6.28
CA ASP A 648 26.72 12.15 -6.25
C ASP A 648 25.80 13.25 -6.77
N SER A 649 25.36 14.14 -5.87
CA SER A 649 24.44 15.23 -6.16
C SER A 649 25.20 16.54 -6.34
N LYS A 650 24.95 17.26 -7.44
CA LYS A 650 25.42 18.63 -7.68
C LYS A 650 24.22 19.55 -7.85
N THR A 651 24.24 20.70 -7.18
CA THR A 651 23.16 21.69 -7.22
C THR A 651 23.70 23.09 -7.45
N VAL A 652 22.90 23.93 -8.11
CA VAL A 652 23.15 25.37 -8.28
C VAL A 652 21.91 26.16 -7.86
N PRO A 653 22.05 27.40 -7.36
CA PRO A 653 20.92 28.31 -7.21
C PRO A 653 20.18 28.50 -8.55
N CYS A 654 18.86 28.53 -8.52
CA CYS A 654 18.01 28.68 -9.69
C CYS A 654 16.75 29.45 -9.33
N ASP A 655 16.43 30.49 -10.11
CA ASP A 655 15.20 31.26 -9.94
C ASP A 655 14.00 30.45 -10.44
N LEU A 656 13.34 29.78 -9.50
CA LEU A 656 12.18 28.94 -9.79
C LEU A 656 10.93 29.79 -10.03
N LYS A 657 10.12 29.34 -10.98
CA LYS A 657 8.79 29.87 -11.31
C LYS A 657 7.72 28.96 -10.72
N PRO A 658 6.44 29.37 -10.66
CA PRO A 658 5.35 28.48 -10.30
C PRO A 658 5.30 27.22 -11.19
N VAL A 659 5.47 27.40 -12.50
CA VAL A 659 5.69 26.31 -13.47
C VAL A 659 7.12 26.41 -13.98
N ASN A 660 7.90 25.35 -13.78
CA ASN A 660 9.29 25.28 -14.25
C ASN A 660 9.38 24.44 -15.51
N ARG A 661 9.98 24.99 -16.56
CA ARG A 661 10.31 24.26 -17.79
C ARG A 661 11.66 23.57 -17.60
N ILE A 662 11.67 22.26 -17.53
CA ILE A 662 12.88 21.45 -17.42
C ILE A 662 13.21 20.88 -18.79
N ARG A 663 14.47 21.02 -19.21
CA ARG A 663 15.02 20.35 -20.40
C ARG A 663 16.28 19.60 -20.02
N VAL A 664 16.31 18.31 -20.32
CA VAL A 664 17.40 17.39 -19.98
C VAL A 664 17.96 16.77 -21.25
N GLN A 665 19.27 16.89 -21.47
CA GLN A 665 19.97 16.24 -22.57
C GLN A 665 20.78 15.07 -22.01
N LEU A 666 20.60 13.88 -22.60
CA LEU A 666 21.11 12.62 -22.08
C LEU A 666 21.86 11.85 -23.18
N ALA A 667 23.10 11.49 -22.88
CA ALA A 667 23.93 10.60 -23.68
C ALA A 667 24.79 9.73 -22.76
N GLU A 668 25.40 8.68 -23.31
CA GLU A 668 26.40 7.95 -22.56
C GLU A 668 27.52 8.88 -22.10
N GLY A 669 27.80 8.86 -20.80
CA GLY A 669 28.87 9.66 -20.22
C GLY A 669 28.55 11.14 -20.01
N ARG A 670 27.37 11.64 -20.42
CA ARG A 670 27.07 13.08 -20.40
C ARG A 670 25.61 13.36 -20.08
N ALA A 671 25.38 14.35 -19.22
CA ALA A 671 24.06 14.84 -18.92
C ALA A 671 24.04 16.37 -18.73
N VAL A 672 23.03 17.03 -19.29
CA VAL A 672 22.88 18.50 -19.23
C VAL A 672 21.49 18.84 -18.75
N LEU A 673 21.39 19.77 -17.80
CA LEU A 673 20.14 20.27 -17.24
C LEU A 673 19.97 21.75 -17.54
N PHE A 674 18.85 22.07 -18.16
CA PHE A 674 18.34 23.43 -18.32
C PHE A 674 17.05 23.59 -17.51
N VAL A 675 16.91 24.73 -16.84
CA VAL A 675 15.68 25.13 -16.15
C VAL A 675 15.29 26.52 -16.64
N ASN A 676 14.04 26.68 -17.07
CA ASN A 676 13.50 27.94 -17.57
C ASN A 676 14.38 28.57 -18.67
N ASP A 677 14.85 27.72 -19.59
CA ASP A 677 15.72 28.05 -20.73
C ASP A 677 17.16 28.50 -20.36
N GLN A 678 17.54 28.41 -19.08
CA GLN A 678 18.90 28.67 -18.60
C GLN A 678 19.66 27.36 -18.40
N LEU A 679 20.93 27.31 -18.84
CA LEU A 679 21.83 26.20 -18.52
C LEU A 679 22.16 26.25 -17.04
N CYS A 680 21.77 25.22 -16.28
CA CYS A 680 22.05 25.13 -14.85
C CYS A 680 23.29 24.29 -14.58
N LEU A 681 23.33 23.08 -15.14
CA LEU A 681 24.38 22.11 -14.87
C LEU A 681 24.70 21.28 -16.10
N GLU A 682 25.98 20.97 -16.25
CA GLU A 682 26.49 19.97 -17.18
C GLU A 682 27.41 19.03 -16.43
N ARG A 683 27.25 17.72 -16.65
CA ARG A 683 28.08 16.69 -16.05
C ARG A 683 28.62 15.75 -17.11
N SER A 684 29.90 15.43 -16.98
CA SER A 684 30.61 14.43 -17.79
C SER A 684 31.10 13.32 -16.86
N GLU A 685 30.37 12.21 -16.82
CA GLU A 685 30.60 11.10 -15.89
C GLU A 685 30.81 9.81 -16.70
N LYS A 686 32.04 9.32 -16.84
CA LYS A 686 32.36 8.19 -17.73
C LYS A 686 31.48 6.94 -17.51
N GLY A 687 31.08 6.70 -16.26
CA GLY A 687 30.22 5.57 -15.87
C GLY A 687 28.74 5.76 -16.13
N PHE A 688 28.27 6.97 -16.44
CA PHE A 688 26.85 7.26 -16.64
C PHE A 688 26.32 6.57 -17.90
N ARG A 689 25.31 5.72 -17.71
CA ARG A 689 24.60 4.98 -18.76
C ARG A 689 23.09 5.05 -18.51
N PRO A 690 22.39 6.06 -19.06
CA PRO A 690 20.97 6.22 -18.78
C PRO A 690 20.15 5.05 -19.34
N GLN A 691 19.20 4.57 -18.54
CA GLN A 691 18.26 3.52 -18.95
C GLN A 691 17.09 4.13 -19.74
N PRO A 692 16.50 3.41 -20.72
CA PRO A 692 15.37 3.91 -21.53
C PRO A 692 14.06 3.81 -20.76
N VAL A 693 14.07 4.29 -19.52
CA VAL A 693 12.97 4.29 -18.57
C VAL A 693 13.17 5.50 -17.67
N PHE A 694 12.19 6.39 -17.56
CA PHE A 694 12.22 7.45 -16.57
C PHE A 694 10.82 7.92 -16.16
N ASP A 695 10.75 8.45 -14.96
CA ASP A 695 9.54 8.96 -14.32
C ASP A 695 9.57 10.49 -14.26
N PHE A 696 8.41 11.12 -14.45
CA PHE A 696 8.18 12.54 -14.18
C PHE A 696 7.39 12.69 -12.89
N GLY A 697 7.70 13.69 -12.07
CA GLY A 697 6.89 14.03 -10.91
C GLY A 697 7.70 14.49 -9.71
N CYS A 698 7.49 13.87 -8.56
CA CYS A 698 8.15 14.20 -7.29
C CYS A 698 8.74 12.96 -6.61
N MET A 699 9.92 13.10 -5.99
CA MET A 699 10.60 12.02 -5.25
C MET A 699 10.11 11.86 -3.81
N GLU A 700 9.70 12.95 -3.18
CA GLU A 700 9.20 12.95 -1.81
C GLU A 700 7.76 12.43 -1.76
N SER A 701 7.39 11.90 -0.59
CA SER A 701 5.99 11.57 -0.31
C SER A 701 5.17 12.83 -0.14
N LEU A 702 4.11 12.94 -0.92
CA LEU A 702 3.17 14.05 -0.91
C LEU A 702 1.97 13.73 -0.01
N TYR A 703 1.46 14.77 0.66
CA TYR A 703 0.16 14.70 1.32
C TYR A 703 -0.96 14.73 0.28
N ARG A 704 -2.18 14.28 0.65
CA ARG A 704 -3.27 14.12 -0.33
C ARG A 704 -3.73 15.42 -0.97
N TYR A 705 -3.63 16.54 -0.25
CA TYR A 705 -4.03 17.86 -0.76
C TYR A 705 -3.01 18.45 -1.75
N MET A 706 -1.76 17.97 -1.72
CA MET A 706 -0.71 18.41 -2.65
C MET A 706 -0.91 17.74 -4.00
N ARG A 707 -0.58 18.46 -5.07
CA ARG A 707 -0.66 17.93 -6.43
C ARG A 707 0.56 18.30 -7.23
N ILE A 708 0.96 17.43 -8.14
CA ILE A 708 2.02 17.68 -9.11
C ILE A 708 1.38 17.77 -10.48
N ARG A 709 1.64 18.87 -11.20
CA ARG A 709 1.27 18.99 -12.61
C ARG A 709 2.50 18.69 -13.45
N VAL A 710 2.36 17.78 -14.43
CA VAL A 710 3.33 17.56 -15.50
C VAL A 710 2.68 18.00 -16.80
N SER A 711 3.42 18.73 -17.64
CA SER A 711 2.90 19.27 -18.89
C SER A 711 3.92 19.28 -20.03
N ASN A 712 3.42 19.42 -21.26
CA ASN A 712 4.21 19.68 -22.47
C ASN A 712 5.40 18.73 -22.66
N VAL A 713 5.20 17.42 -22.47
CA VAL A 713 6.28 16.44 -22.57
C VAL A 713 6.70 16.25 -24.04
N ARG A 714 7.97 16.47 -24.33
CA ARG A 714 8.55 16.39 -25.67
C ARG A 714 9.86 15.64 -25.67
N PHE A 715 10.08 14.86 -26.72
CA PHE A 715 11.33 14.15 -26.99
C PHE A 715 11.95 14.63 -28.29
N ARG A 716 13.26 14.77 -28.31
CA ARG A 716 14.03 15.09 -29.52
C ARG A 716 15.30 14.26 -29.56
N LYS A 717 15.74 13.88 -30.75
CA LYS A 717 17.07 13.32 -30.91
C LYS A 717 18.08 14.41 -30.60
N TRP A 718 19.07 14.09 -29.77
CA TRP A 718 20.14 15.01 -29.42
C TRP A 718 21.46 14.33 -29.69
N GLU A 719 22.30 14.91 -30.53
CA GLU A 719 23.65 14.43 -30.74
C GLU A 719 24.58 15.31 -29.90
N PRO A 720 25.28 14.75 -28.89
CA PRO A 720 26.22 15.55 -28.10
C PRO A 720 27.32 16.11 -29.01
N PRO A 721 27.72 17.39 -28.84
CA PRO A 721 28.86 17.92 -29.57
C PRO A 721 30.12 17.10 -29.25
N PRO A 722 31.02 16.93 -30.23
CA PRO A 722 32.19 16.04 -30.15
C PRO A 722 33.16 16.38 -29.02
#